data_AF-G1P6E6-F1
#
_entry.id   AF-G1P6E6-F1
#
_cell.length_a   1.000
_cell.length_b   1.000
_cell.length_c   1.000
_cell.angle_alpha   90.00
_cell.angle_beta   90.00
_cell.angle_gamma   90.00
#
_symmetry.space_group_name_H-M   'P 1'
#
loop_
_entity.id
_entity.type
_entity.pdbx_description
1 polymer ?
#
loop_
_entity_poly.entity_id
_entity_poly.type
_entity_poly.pdbx_seq_one_letter_code
_entity_poly.pdbx_strand_id
1 'polypeptide(L)'
;KKPERGHRSNMAALKDKDQKEWKADAWKVPGSPLGPGEGVRVFFHAILSKDFGFDPDQHQIFVRGGEELGKPEWNVNVCELHVTKPLEQVGALIEGCTILSKRLLDRPVPYKYVVIGNKDSIQDKESEDVNRCLHLKSSLLGSGDWHQYDDIICMKSTGITEQVLNYVKEWVGNEVVKKKLAASIMLDRVLSILQTWSTINLNSFFMQFRQFYSVVSERMVYKEQVRWTSAQRWCSSGQVGKYLWKCLQKHMALFLEKSEDPLPTDFPVRSKLRMGLIALHVAEELKLSLSKNDLGTLCGLLCTNARSPGDLYDDLSLIFSTSQRWQDYLVNLCGRSMDQGVDLWVGTLPVLHLCMGPLLPGREPRIQPENIWAALEGISFSEFRKKRAHEKRLLQLMVEKKYLLSVDEDLFRSWFSLLPLSSLAAYLQEFSDYLTRFPAHVLDCLLGTYYRLQGLKDVNKNLEVRHLQDIDKTLKMLLHLLVTFQDKVLQEPLVPSYLTVCLKLHEAVCELTKGLMTHELLALSAEIVCIIIRLKPIVDSEEGPGSDTGMRTSVRSVAQGALAATRAWFRGTFKQSIFCNSNDSSVRFTYSKEIQVWQQLVEIRFPEEHGWKESLLGDLEGRLKQERPLSQISAYCSTGWAAAGAEDSVSKCFEKCAIEAVGLACQPQTSILEGLSQSNLQRFGILASAVVTKSWPRCNGEAVDDLAEVLKYLLTWPDVKHLFKLYRTDEKILAHITEDGKKLMATADSVFTKVAEALLSRTVLVEQLQLIRNHMTQFLDIWELKRKSLSPQEEKYDMKNVLDSRWKELQFLQKEQSRVDSLLKLCEGVKHWVKVDCRKIAEKHAEDLGRKCLNEVVMASPSPTSLDMEWVTHYNLSAHVQEMATTIDLLKDSHIFWTFWAEAARALLPPEEEEAQGGPLVDIEDMYDDLYLPCFNKFRKLYEDLRSGELTFGEVHTIFGVFVNKYEELTFDLSVMCALDPSDPRDWIQERMEQVREYHHLHLSAKAAKIILEVKETLGLTGDFSLLHFVLRITEASENSRHGKLGQIDRQVISANKLLRHLDEARCQCLLELALAREFVHWVREAVKGINELKVFVDLAFIFAGENDMDMDRVACFHDAVQGYSSLLYKLDMSTDFHAFTGHLKELWKALENDPHLPSKLVSFI
;
A
#
# COMPACT_ATOMS: atom_id res chain seq x y z
N LYS A 1 79.72 17.72 -24.23
CA LYS A 1 80.74 18.78 -24.41
C LYS A 1 81.13 19.32 -23.03
N LYS A 2 82.37 19.10 -22.58
CA LYS A 2 83.00 19.81 -21.44
C LYS A 2 83.45 21.21 -21.92
N PRO A 3 84.01 22.10 -21.07
CA PRO A 3 83.60 22.55 -19.71
C PRO A 3 83.73 24.11 -19.60
N GLU A 4 83.38 24.73 -18.48
CA GLU A 4 84.06 25.98 -18.09
C GLU A 4 84.08 26.22 -16.57
N ARG A 5 85.25 26.71 -16.13
CA ARG A 5 85.68 26.92 -14.75
C ARG A 5 85.36 28.35 -14.30
N GLY A 6 84.96 28.48 -13.04
CA GLY A 6 85.73 29.23 -12.06
C GLY A 6 85.37 30.70 -11.83
N HIS A 7 85.05 31.03 -10.57
CA HIS A 7 85.73 32.12 -9.88
C HIS A 7 85.69 31.92 -8.35
N ARG A 8 86.86 32.12 -7.73
CA ARG A 8 87.12 32.23 -6.29
C ARG A 8 86.59 33.56 -5.74
N SER A 9 86.20 33.59 -4.46
CA SER A 9 86.81 34.50 -3.48
C SER A 9 86.42 34.22 -2.02
N ASN A 10 87.44 33.91 -1.22
CA ASN A 10 87.73 34.40 0.12
C ASN A 10 86.64 34.39 1.21
N MET A 11 86.86 33.54 2.23
CA MET A 11 86.46 33.89 3.59
C MET A 11 87.66 33.70 4.52
N ALA A 12 87.95 34.78 5.26
CA ALA A 12 89.09 34.96 6.11
C ALA A 12 89.05 34.03 7.34
N ALA A 13 90.24 33.60 7.74
CA ALA A 13 90.50 32.89 8.99
C ALA A 13 90.20 33.78 10.20
N LEU A 14 89.32 33.31 11.08
CA LEU A 14 89.26 33.72 12.49
C LEU A 14 89.74 32.53 13.33
N LYS A 15 90.85 32.75 14.02
CA LYS A 15 91.39 31.89 15.07
C LYS A 15 90.64 32.18 16.36
N ASP A 16 90.00 31.17 16.93
CA ASP A 16 89.77 30.99 18.38
C ASP A 16 89.93 29.48 18.63
N LYS A 17 91.08 29.05 19.15
CA LYS A 17 91.37 28.77 20.57
C LYS A 17 90.47 27.68 21.16
N ASP A 18 91.08 26.50 21.24
CA ASP A 18 90.88 25.45 22.24
C ASP A 18 89.44 24.95 22.48
N GLN A 19 88.92 24.19 21.52
CA GLN A 19 88.03 23.07 21.81
C GLN A 19 88.65 21.80 21.22
N LYS A 20 89.18 20.94 22.10
CA LYS A 20 89.56 19.56 21.74
C LYS A 20 88.31 18.87 21.19
N GLU A 21 88.25 18.68 19.88
CA GLU A 21 87.32 17.77 19.23
C GLU A 21 87.52 16.35 19.82
N TRP A 22 86.60 15.89 20.66
CA TRP A 22 86.49 14.48 21.00
C TRP A 22 85.82 13.77 19.82
N LYS A 23 86.64 13.33 18.86
CA LYS A 23 86.22 12.39 17.83
C LYS A 23 85.82 11.08 18.49
N ALA A 24 84.60 10.62 18.21
CA ALA A 24 84.14 9.28 18.54
C ALA A 24 84.89 8.26 17.66
N ASP A 25 86.11 7.89 18.07
CA ASP A 25 86.79 6.73 17.52
C ASP A 25 85.99 5.47 17.85
N ALA A 26 85.89 4.57 16.87
CA ALA A 26 85.20 3.29 17.01
C ALA A 26 85.75 2.53 18.22
N TRP A 27 84.84 2.17 19.13
CA TRP A 27 85.15 1.54 20.40
C TRP A 27 85.86 0.20 20.14
N LYS A 28 87.13 0.07 20.57
CA LYS A 28 87.82 -1.22 20.53
C LYS A 28 87.18 -2.15 21.55
N VAL A 29 86.38 -3.09 21.04
CA VAL A 29 85.81 -4.17 21.86
C VAL A 29 86.97 -4.99 22.45
N PRO A 30 87.03 -5.22 23.77
CA PRO A 30 87.99 -6.13 24.35
C PRO A 30 87.81 -7.54 23.79
N GLY A 31 88.91 -8.24 23.46
CA GLY A 31 88.86 -9.62 22.98
C GLY A 31 88.22 -10.53 24.03
N SER A 32 87.06 -11.10 23.72
CA SER A 32 86.36 -12.04 24.61
C SER A 32 86.96 -13.44 24.47
N PRO A 33 87.12 -14.22 25.57
CA PRO A 33 87.51 -15.62 25.51
C PRO A 33 86.36 -16.56 25.05
N LEU A 34 85.20 -16.03 24.67
CA LEU A 34 83.99 -16.77 24.28
C LEU A 34 83.95 -17.11 22.78
N GLY A 35 83.31 -18.23 22.40
CA GLY A 35 83.17 -18.63 20.99
C GLY A 35 82.24 -17.69 20.17
N PRO A 36 82.33 -17.71 18.83
CA PRO A 36 81.46 -16.90 17.97
C PRO A 36 79.98 -17.18 18.25
N GLY A 37 79.23 -16.15 18.67
CA GLY A 37 77.80 -16.26 18.96
C GLY A 37 77.44 -16.70 20.39
N GLU A 38 78.40 -16.96 21.28
CA GLU A 38 78.16 -17.33 22.68
C GLU A 38 78.03 -16.13 23.64
N GLY A 39 78.35 -14.92 23.16
CA GLY A 39 78.33 -13.68 23.93
C GLY A 39 77.17 -12.73 23.58
N VAL A 40 76.86 -11.84 24.52
CA VAL A 40 75.98 -10.67 24.39
C VAL A 40 76.85 -9.43 24.61
N ARG A 41 76.76 -8.44 23.72
CA ARG A 41 77.48 -7.18 23.91
C ARG A 41 76.68 -6.30 24.85
N VAL A 42 77.31 -5.82 25.92
CA VAL A 42 76.68 -5.01 26.96
C VAL A 42 77.33 -3.64 26.99
N PHE A 43 76.54 -2.60 26.73
CA PHE A 43 76.92 -1.20 26.85
C PHE A 43 76.40 -0.66 28.19
N PHE A 44 77.27 -0.08 28.99
CA PHE A 44 76.91 0.61 30.22
C PHE A 44 76.87 2.11 29.96
N HIS A 45 75.78 2.76 30.35
CA HIS A 45 75.58 4.19 30.29
C HIS A 45 75.24 4.68 31.70
N ALA A 46 76.04 5.56 32.28
CA ALA A 46 75.81 6.07 33.63
C ALA A 46 76.20 7.54 33.74
N ILE A 47 75.74 8.23 34.78
CA ILE A 47 76.13 9.63 35.04
C ILE A 47 77.05 9.65 36.25
N LEU A 48 78.30 10.06 36.07
CA LEU A 48 79.23 10.25 37.19
C LEU A 48 78.96 11.60 37.86
N SER A 49 78.63 11.62 39.15
CA SER A 49 78.44 12.87 39.90
C SER A 49 79.73 13.70 39.94
N LYS A 50 79.60 15.03 39.95
CA LYS A 50 80.73 15.95 40.22
C LYS A 50 81.44 15.68 41.55
N ASP A 51 80.75 15.05 42.50
CA ASP A 51 81.27 14.74 43.84
C ASP A 51 82.56 13.90 43.79
N PHE A 52 82.79 13.15 42.71
CA PHE A 52 83.99 12.33 42.54
C PHE A 52 85.25 13.12 42.15
N GLY A 53 85.15 14.40 41.77
CA GLY A 53 86.30 15.19 41.32
C GLY A 53 87.09 14.51 40.19
N PHE A 54 86.39 13.89 39.25
CA PHE A 54 87.01 13.01 38.25
C PHE A 54 87.88 13.79 37.25
N ASP A 55 89.17 13.42 37.18
CA ASP A 55 90.11 13.88 36.17
C ASP A 55 90.36 12.74 35.17
N PRO A 56 89.94 12.86 33.90
CA PRO A 56 90.12 11.82 32.89
C PRO A 56 91.59 11.48 32.59
N ASP A 57 92.54 12.36 32.90
CA ASP A 57 93.97 12.11 32.68
C ASP A 57 94.60 11.31 33.84
N GLN A 58 93.93 11.22 35.00
CA GLN A 58 94.49 10.62 36.23
C GLN A 58 93.63 9.50 36.82
N HIS A 59 92.36 9.40 36.44
CA HIS A 59 91.40 8.46 37.02
C HIS A 59 90.81 7.53 35.96
N GLN A 60 90.60 6.28 36.35
CA GLN A 60 89.93 5.26 35.51
C GLN A 60 88.65 4.78 36.18
N ILE A 61 87.65 4.42 35.38
CA ILE A 61 86.35 3.95 35.89
C ILE A 61 86.11 2.54 35.37
N PHE A 62 85.79 1.61 36.26
CA PHE A 62 85.51 0.22 35.92
C PHE A 62 84.16 -0.26 36.47
N VAL A 63 83.54 -1.18 35.75
CA VAL A 63 82.48 -2.06 36.26
C VAL A 63 83.14 -3.29 36.90
N ARG A 64 82.74 -3.62 38.13
CA ARG A 64 83.09 -4.89 38.81
C ARG A 64 81.82 -5.56 39.30
N GLY A 65 81.80 -6.89 39.44
CA GLY A 65 80.63 -7.56 39.98
C GLY A 65 80.88 -8.92 40.61
N GLY A 66 79.76 -9.62 40.85
CA GLY A 66 79.70 -10.94 41.50
C GLY A 66 80.43 -12.05 40.75
N GLU A 67 80.34 -13.27 41.27
CA GLU A 67 81.04 -14.45 40.73
C GLU A 67 80.66 -14.71 39.26
N GLU A 68 79.47 -14.29 38.85
CA GLU A 68 78.96 -14.42 37.49
C GLU A 68 79.68 -13.52 36.45
N LEU A 69 80.31 -12.42 36.88
CA LEU A 69 81.05 -11.50 36.01
C LEU A 69 82.57 -11.73 36.03
N GLY A 70 83.09 -12.48 37.01
CA GLY A 70 84.49 -12.86 37.07
C GLY A 70 84.90 -13.43 38.44
N LYS A 71 85.92 -14.29 38.44
CA LYS A 71 86.55 -14.80 39.67
C LYS A 71 87.96 -14.19 39.81
N PRO A 72 88.37 -13.71 41.00
CA PRO A 72 87.62 -13.64 42.25
C PRO A 72 86.54 -12.55 42.26
N GLU A 73 85.45 -12.80 42.99
CA GLU A 73 84.29 -11.90 43.14
C GLU A 73 84.74 -10.47 43.50
N TRP A 74 84.08 -9.45 42.92
CA TRP A 74 84.31 -8.00 43.17
C TRP A 74 85.70 -7.44 42.83
N ASN A 75 86.64 -8.28 42.36
CA ASN A 75 88.03 -7.89 42.12
C ASN A 75 88.44 -7.90 40.64
N VAL A 76 87.56 -8.35 39.75
CA VAL A 76 87.79 -8.35 38.30
C VAL A 76 87.21 -7.08 37.67
N ASN A 77 88.02 -6.34 36.92
CA ASN A 77 87.58 -5.21 36.09
C ASN A 77 86.89 -5.77 34.82
N VAL A 78 85.57 -5.64 34.72
CA VAL A 78 84.74 -6.26 33.67
C VAL A 78 84.58 -5.36 32.45
N CYS A 79 84.51 -4.04 32.68
CA CYS A 79 84.33 -3.03 31.64
C CYS A 79 84.98 -1.72 32.08
N GLU A 80 85.80 -1.11 31.24
CA GLU A 80 86.27 0.27 31.43
C GLU A 80 85.22 1.25 30.88
N LEU A 81 85.00 2.37 31.57
CA LEU A 81 84.11 3.45 31.11
C LEU A 81 84.88 4.74 30.87
N HIS A 82 84.47 5.48 29.85
CA HIS A 82 85.05 6.75 29.46
C HIS A 82 84.02 7.86 29.51
N VAL A 83 84.46 9.09 29.79
CA VAL A 83 83.61 10.28 29.73
C VAL A 83 83.30 10.60 28.28
N THR A 84 82.02 10.61 27.92
CA THR A 84 81.56 10.90 26.55
C THR A 84 80.96 12.29 26.40
N LYS A 85 80.33 12.83 27.46
CA LYS A 85 79.78 14.19 27.44
C LYS A 85 79.86 14.86 28.83
N PRO A 86 80.45 16.07 28.94
CA PRO A 86 80.40 16.83 30.17
C PRO A 86 78.97 17.37 30.42
N LEU A 87 78.50 17.30 31.66
CA LEU A 87 77.18 17.76 32.10
C LEU A 87 77.36 18.85 33.16
N GLU A 88 77.34 20.11 32.74
CA GLU A 88 77.72 21.28 33.56
C GLU A 88 77.02 21.37 34.92
N GLN A 89 75.82 20.81 35.10
CA GLN A 89 75.08 20.89 36.36
C GLN A 89 75.18 19.64 37.24
N VAL A 90 75.56 18.48 36.69
CA VAL A 90 75.40 17.17 37.37
C VAL A 90 76.70 16.36 37.41
N GLY A 91 77.58 16.50 36.42
CA GLY A 91 78.82 15.74 36.34
C GLY A 91 79.20 15.40 34.90
N ALA A 92 79.28 14.12 34.57
CA ALA A 92 79.61 13.67 33.21
C ALA A 92 78.85 12.40 32.84
N LEU A 93 78.41 12.29 31.58
CA LEU A 93 77.92 11.03 31.01
C LEU A 93 79.14 10.14 30.74
N ILE A 94 79.14 8.95 31.32
CA ILE A 94 80.16 7.93 31.11
C ILE A 94 79.55 6.73 30.39
N GLU A 95 80.32 6.16 29.47
CA GLU A 95 79.87 5.02 28.69
C GLU A 95 81.00 3.96 28.60
N GLY A 96 80.65 2.68 28.61
CA GLY A 96 81.57 1.53 28.59
C GLY A 96 80.97 0.36 27.80
N CYS A 97 81.76 -0.53 27.21
CA CYS A 97 81.24 -1.73 26.55
C CYS A 97 82.05 -3.00 26.87
N THR A 98 81.38 -4.14 26.98
CA THR A 98 81.99 -5.45 27.23
C THR A 98 81.17 -6.58 26.57
N ILE A 99 81.71 -7.79 26.50
CA ILE A 99 80.99 -8.98 26.01
C ILE A 99 80.79 -9.95 27.17
N LEU A 100 79.53 -10.24 27.50
CA LEU A 100 79.14 -11.16 28.57
C LEU A 100 78.58 -12.48 28.01
N SER A 101 78.65 -13.57 28.78
CA SER A 101 78.11 -14.87 28.34
C SER A 101 76.58 -14.87 28.24
N LYS A 102 76.02 -15.49 27.20
CA LYS A 102 74.57 -15.76 27.07
C LYS A 102 73.99 -16.61 28.22
N ARG A 103 74.83 -17.26 29.03
CA ARG A 103 74.37 -17.95 30.25
C ARG A 103 73.77 -17.01 31.30
N LEU A 104 74.06 -15.70 31.20
CA LEU A 104 73.55 -14.67 32.09
C LEU A 104 72.17 -14.12 31.65
N LEU A 105 71.61 -14.60 30.54
CA LEU A 105 70.28 -14.18 30.07
C LEU A 105 69.19 -14.52 31.09
N ASP A 106 68.28 -13.57 31.28
CA ASP A 106 67.15 -13.64 32.21
C ASP A 106 67.56 -13.92 33.66
N ARG A 107 68.84 -13.70 33.99
CA ARG A 107 69.40 -13.83 35.33
C ARG A 107 69.83 -12.46 35.88
N PRO A 108 69.56 -12.17 37.15
CA PRO A 108 70.03 -10.98 37.84
C PRO A 108 71.50 -11.14 38.26
N VAL A 109 72.34 -10.16 37.96
CA VAL A 109 73.79 -10.19 38.20
C VAL A 109 74.23 -8.93 38.94
N PRO A 110 74.77 -9.03 40.17
CA PRO A 110 75.17 -7.84 40.94
C PRO A 110 76.47 -7.21 40.42
N TYR A 111 76.51 -5.88 40.37
CA TYR A 111 77.70 -5.11 39.95
C TYR A 111 77.79 -3.72 40.62
N LYS A 112 78.96 -3.07 40.51
CA LYS A 112 79.26 -1.72 41.01
C LYS A 112 80.17 -0.97 40.05
N TYR A 113 80.06 0.36 40.11
CA TYR A 113 81.02 1.28 39.50
C TYR A 113 82.15 1.59 40.49
N VAL A 114 83.39 1.54 40.02
CA VAL A 114 84.59 1.80 40.83
C VAL A 114 85.47 2.81 40.12
N VAL A 115 85.78 3.92 40.78
CA VAL A 115 86.74 4.92 40.32
C VAL A 115 88.09 4.63 40.96
N ILE A 116 89.10 4.36 40.15
CA ILE A 116 90.47 4.07 40.59
C ILE A 116 91.33 5.30 40.32
N GLY A 117 91.86 5.91 41.38
CA GLY A 117 92.87 6.96 41.30
C GLY A 117 94.26 6.45 41.71
N ASN A 118 95.26 7.35 41.66
CA ASN A 118 96.67 7.00 41.88
C ASN A 118 97.02 6.45 43.28
N LYS A 119 96.13 6.56 44.29
CA LYS A 119 96.40 6.06 45.66
C LYS A 119 95.24 5.37 46.39
N ASP A 120 93.98 5.50 45.95
CA ASP A 120 92.82 4.83 46.57
C ASP A 120 91.74 4.49 45.53
N SER A 121 90.99 3.40 45.75
CA SER A 121 89.81 3.04 44.96
C SER A 121 88.53 3.47 45.67
N ILE A 122 87.71 4.30 45.01
CA ILE A 122 86.45 4.80 45.55
C ILE A 122 85.28 4.09 44.87
N GLN A 123 84.37 3.51 45.66
CA GLN A 123 83.22 2.73 45.17
C GLN A 123 81.91 3.54 45.24
N ASP A 124 80.95 3.18 44.37
CA ASP A 124 79.59 3.71 44.37
C ASP A 124 78.84 3.47 45.69
N LYS A 125 77.97 4.42 46.09
CA LYS A 125 77.20 4.43 47.34
C LYS A 125 75.71 4.11 47.09
N GLU A 126 75.38 2.92 46.60
CA GLU A 126 74.11 2.29 47.01
C GLU A 126 74.35 1.70 48.42
N SER A 127 73.37 1.75 49.33
CA SER A 127 73.55 1.55 50.80
C SER A 127 74.38 0.30 51.21
N GLU A 128 74.86 0.23 52.46
CA GLU A 128 75.80 -0.82 52.95
C GLU A 128 75.46 -2.28 52.58
N ASP A 129 74.18 -2.62 52.39
CA ASP A 129 73.72 -3.97 52.01
C ASP A 129 73.21 -4.11 50.56
N VAL A 130 73.44 -3.16 49.66
CA VAL A 130 72.71 -3.02 48.38
C VAL A 130 73.64 -2.78 47.18
N ASN A 131 73.59 -3.64 46.15
CA ASN A 131 74.37 -3.57 44.92
C ASN A 131 73.48 -3.36 43.67
N ARG A 132 73.97 -2.66 42.63
CA ARG A 132 73.26 -2.56 41.34
C ARG A 132 73.08 -3.94 40.73
N CYS A 133 72.01 -4.15 39.96
CA CYS A 133 71.70 -5.44 39.35
C CYS A 133 71.54 -5.32 37.84
N LEU A 134 72.35 -6.06 37.10
CA LEU A 134 72.26 -6.22 35.66
C LEU A 134 71.29 -7.36 35.36
N HIS A 135 70.29 -7.13 34.51
CA HIS A 135 69.32 -8.14 34.13
C HIS A 135 69.11 -8.13 32.61
N LEU A 136 69.78 -9.06 31.93
CA LEU A 136 69.77 -9.17 30.46
C LEU A 136 68.51 -9.89 29.99
N LYS A 137 67.44 -9.14 29.72
CA LYS A 137 66.16 -9.72 29.26
C LYS A 137 66.29 -10.25 27.83
N SER A 138 66.12 -11.56 27.64
CA SER A 138 66.22 -12.20 26.33
C SER A 138 65.23 -11.64 25.30
N SER A 139 64.06 -11.18 25.75
CA SER A 139 63.02 -10.58 24.92
C SER A 139 63.36 -9.21 24.32
N LEU A 140 64.39 -8.52 24.82
CA LEU A 140 64.77 -7.15 24.42
C LEU A 140 66.13 -7.08 23.71
N LEU A 141 66.73 -8.22 23.31
CA LEU A 141 68.10 -8.27 22.81
C LEU A 141 68.31 -8.10 21.30
N GLY A 142 67.24 -8.01 20.49
CA GLY A 142 67.33 -7.68 19.06
C GLY A 142 68.50 -8.36 18.31
N SER A 143 69.48 -7.56 17.89
CA SER A 143 70.69 -7.95 17.14
C SER A 143 71.83 -8.56 17.99
N GLY A 144 71.66 -8.69 19.31
CA GLY A 144 72.66 -9.22 20.25
C GLY A 144 73.30 -8.19 21.19
N ASP A 145 72.82 -6.94 21.16
CA ASP A 145 73.33 -5.82 21.96
C ASP A 145 72.34 -5.43 23.09
N TRP A 146 72.86 -5.23 24.30
CA TRP A 146 72.13 -4.71 25.46
C TRP A 146 72.70 -3.37 25.90
N HIS A 147 71.84 -2.37 26.05
CA HIS A 147 72.20 -1.08 26.61
C HIS A 147 71.63 -0.94 28.03
N GLN A 148 72.52 -0.94 29.01
CA GLN A 148 72.25 -0.75 30.42
C GLN A 148 72.31 0.75 30.76
N TYR A 149 71.17 1.35 31.09
CA TYR A 149 71.05 2.77 31.43
C TYR A 149 70.89 2.97 32.94
N ASP A 150 71.98 3.33 33.60
CA ASP A 150 72.01 3.59 35.04
C ASP A 150 71.88 5.08 35.36
N ASP A 151 71.50 5.38 36.59
CA ASP A 151 71.33 6.75 37.07
C ASP A 151 72.65 7.41 37.50
N ILE A 152 72.56 8.42 38.37
CA ILE A 152 73.72 9.16 38.85
C ILE A 152 74.48 8.31 39.88
N ILE A 153 75.73 7.97 39.57
CA ILE A 153 76.71 7.36 40.47
C ILE A 153 77.10 8.42 41.49
N CYS A 154 76.98 8.10 42.79
CA CYS A 154 77.22 9.04 43.89
C CYS A 154 78.37 8.55 44.80
N MET A 155 79.19 9.49 45.27
CA MET A 155 80.39 9.16 46.07
C MET A 155 80.04 8.73 47.50
N LYS A 156 80.74 7.71 48.02
CA LYS A 156 80.70 7.33 49.44
C LYS A 156 81.36 8.41 50.28
N SER A 157 80.60 9.11 51.11
CA SER A 157 81.12 10.12 52.05
C SER A 157 82.08 9.48 53.05
N THR A 158 83.38 9.67 52.85
CA THR A 158 84.40 9.39 53.87
C THR A 158 84.42 10.58 54.84
N GLY A 159 84.16 10.30 56.13
CA GLY A 159 83.73 11.24 57.19
C GLY A 159 84.26 12.67 57.15
N ILE A 160 83.34 13.65 57.10
CA ILE A 160 83.51 15.07 57.48
C ILE A 160 82.17 15.57 58.12
N THR A 161 82.28 16.56 59.01
CA THR A 161 81.35 17.09 60.05
C THR A 161 79.93 17.54 59.63
N GLU A 162 79.01 17.52 60.60
CA GLU A 162 77.54 17.76 60.51
C GLU A 162 77.08 19.05 59.78
N GLN A 163 77.91 20.07 59.61
CA GLN A 163 77.53 21.28 58.88
C GLN A 163 77.48 21.10 57.36
N VAL A 164 78.35 20.24 56.80
CA VAL A 164 78.26 19.82 55.38
C VAL A 164 77.06 18.91 55.17
N LEU A 165 76.70 18.11 56.17
CA LEU A 165 75.54 17.23 56.13
C LEU A 165 74.22 18.01 55.99
N ASN A 166 74.12 19.24 56.48
CA ASN A 166 72.90 20.06 56.32
C ASN A 166 72.80 20.73 54.93
N TYR A 167 73.90 21.20 54.36
CA TYR A 167 73.92 21.72 52.97
C TYR A 167 73.74 20.58 51.95
N VAL A 168 74.34 19.42 52.21
CA VAL A 168 74.12 18.19 51.47
C VAL A 168 72.71 17.66 51.70
N LYS A 169 72.09 17.78 52.88
CA LYS A 169 70.67 17.41 53.10
C LYS A 169 69.69 18.29 52.32
N GLU A 170 69.98 19.58 52.11
CA GLU A 170 69.19 20.41 51.17
C GLU A 170 69.37 19.97 49.70
N TRP A 171 70.58 19.53 49.32
CA TRP A 171 70.88 19.02 47.97
C TRP A 171 70.49 17.55 47.73
N VAL A 172 70.39 16.75 48.80
CA VAL A 172 70.02 15.32 48.85
C VAL A 172 68.54 15.12 49.15
N GLY A 173 67.85 16.15 49.67
CA GLY A 173 66.44 16.12 50.09
C GLY A 173 65.40 15.89 48.99
N ASN A 174 65.82 15.63 47.75
CA ASN A 174 64.91 15.27 46.68
C ASN A 174 65.57 14.24 45.73
N GLU A 175 65.82 13.04 46.25
CA GLU A 175 66.30 11.87 45.49
C GLU A 175 65.48 11.64 44.20
N VAL A 176 64.18 11.96 44.25
CA VAL A 176 63.25 11.93 43.11
C VAL A 176 63.63 12.91 42.00
N VAL A 177 64.15 14.11 42.32
CA VAL A 177 64.54 15.14 41.35
C VAL A 177 65.82 14.74 40.61
N LYS A 178 66.82 14.21 41.33
CA LYS A 178 68.09 13.72 40.73
C LYS A 178 67.85 12.62 39.71
N LYS A 179 66.99 11.68 40.05
CA LYS A 179 66.70 10.53 39.20
C LYS A 179 65.78 10.89 38.02
N LYS A 180 64.86 11.85 38.18
CA LYS A 180 64.14 12.49 37.06
C LYS A 180 65.09 13.17 36.08
N LEU A 181 66.06 13.94 36.60
CA LEU A 181 67.08 14.59 35.79
C LEU A 181 67.95 13.57 35.03
N ALA A 182 68.35 12.47 35.70
CA ALA A 182 69.08 11.37 35.08
C ALA A 182 68.30 10.73 33.93
N ALA A 183 67.02 10.43 34.13
CA ALA A 183 66.16 9.87 33.09
C ALA A 183 65.99 10.83 31.90
N SER A 184 65.94 12.15 32.13
CA SER A 184 65.91 13.14 31.05
C SER A 184 67.20 13.12 30.22
N ILE A 185 68.37 13.10 30.88
CA ILE A 185 69.67 13.08 30.20
C ILE A 185 69.86 11.79 29.39
N MET A 186 69.46 10.65 29.96
CA MET A 186 69.51 9.37 29.25
C MET A 186 68.54 9.32 28.07
N LEU A 187 67.35 9.93 28.20
CA LEU A 187 66.43 10.07 27.06
C LEU A 187 67.05 10.89 25.94
N ASP A 188 67.72 12.01 26.25
CA ASP A 188 68.42 12.83 25.26
C ASP A 188 69.53 12.03 24.56
N ARG A 189 70.23 11.16 25.31
CA ARG A 189 71.23 10.24 24.75
C ARG A 189 70.59 9.22 23.81
N VAL A 190 69.50 8.58 24.19
CA VAL A 190 68.79 7.65 23.29
C VAL A 190 68.30 8.37 22.03
N LEU A 191 67.73 9.57 22.17
CA LEU A 191 67.30 10.37 21.02
C LEU A 191 68.46 10.75 20.09
N SER A 192 69.67 11.01 20.62
CA SER A 192 70.84 11.41 19.81
C SER A 192 71.21 10.42 18.70
N ILE A 193 70.80 9.14 18.81
CA ILE A 193 70.96 8.13 17.75
C ILE A 193 70.31 8.59 16.43
N LEU A 194 69.24 9.38 16.53
CA LEU A 194 68.45 9.86 15.39
C LEU A 194 69.09 11.04 14.65
N GLN A 195 70.18 11.63 15.18
CA GLN A 195 70.91 12.72 14.51
C GLN A 195 71.34 12.34 13.09
N THR A 196 71.72 11.07 12.91
CA THR A 196 71.97 10.49 11.58
C THR A 196 70.76 9.66 11.16
N TRP A 197 69.94 10.21 10.27
CA TRP A 197 68.67 9.60 9.89
C TRP A 197 68.85 8.43 8.90
N SER A 198 68.70 7.19 9.38
CA SER A 198 68.78 5.97 8.57
C SER A 198 67.90 4.86 9.17
N THR A 199 67.51 3.87 8.36
CA THR A 199 66.73 2.71 8.83
C THR A 199 67.45 1.92 9.93
N ILE A 200 68.79 1.86 9.89
CA ILE A 200 69.61 1.19 10.92
C ILE A 200 69.50 1.93 12.25
N ASN A 201 69.69 3.24 12.24
CA ASN A 201 69.64 4.07 13.45
C ASN A 201 68.23 4.16 14.04
N LEU A 202 67.19 4.15 13.20
CA LEU A 202 65.81 4.07 13.65
C LEU A 202 65.52 2.77 14.40
N ASN A 203 65.90 1.63 13.83
CA ASN A 203 65.74 0.33 14.49
C ASN A 203 66.58 0.26 15.79
N SER A 204 67.80 0.82 15.78
CA SER A 204 68.63 0.94 16.97
C SER A 204 67.96 1.77 18.05
N PHE A 205 67.39 2.93 17.69
CA PHE A 205 66.64 3.79 18.61
C PHE A 205 65.44 3.06 19.23
N PHE A 206 64.60 2.39 18.43
CA PHE A 206 63.43 1.68 18.95
C PHE A 206 63.82 0.58 19.96
N MET A 207 64.89 -0.18 19.68
CA MET A 207 65.38 -1.21 20.59
C MET A 207 65.99 -0.61 21.86
N GLN A 208 66.86 0.38 21.73
CA GLN A 208 67.51 1.05 22.86
C GLN A 208 66.50 1.78 23.74
N PHE A 209 65.45 2.38 23.16
CA PHE A 209 64.37 3.00 23.93
C PHE A 209 63.60 1.98 24.77
N ARG A 210 63.30 0.79 24.23
CA ARG A 210 62.65 -0.30 25.00
C ARG A 210 63.54 -0.79 26.14
N GLN A 211 64.85 -0.94 25.89
CA GLN A 211 65.84 -1.31 26.91
C GLN A 211 65.92 -0.23 28.00
N PHE A 212 66.06 1.04 27.61
CA PHE A 212 66.05 2.20 28.50
C PHE A 212 64.80 2.22 29.38
N TYR A 213 63.61 2.12 28.78
CA TYR A 213 62.36 2.13 29.54
C TYR A 213 62.26 0.94 30.51
N SER A 214 62.68 -0.27 30.11
CA SER A 214 62.71 -1.44 30.99
C SER A 214 63.63 -1.24 32.19
N VAL A 215 64.84 -0.71 31.97
CA VAL A 215 65.84 -0.51 33.03
C VAL A 215 65.38 0.56 34.02
N VAL A 216 64.85 1.68 33.54
CA VAL A 216 64.40 2.79 34.41
C VAL A 216 63.09 2.46 35.14
N SER A 217 62.21 1.65 34.55
CA SER A 217 60.89 1.33 35.14
C SER A 217 60.93 0.20 36.18
N GLU A 218 61.79 -0.80 35.98
CA GLU A 218 61.89 -2.00 36.82
C GLU A 218 63.29 -2.11 37.42
N ARG A 219 63.72 -1.06 38.13
CA ARG A 219 65.06 -1.04 38.71
C ARG A 219 65.22 -2.17 39.73
N MET A 220 66.11 -3.10 39.41
CA MET A 220 66.48 -4.20 40.28
C MET A 220 67.70 -3.80 41.10
N VAL A 221 67.66 -4.08 42.40
CA VAL A 221 68.80 -3.87 43.29
C VAL A 221 69.00 -5.13 44.12
N TYR A 222 70.25 -5.54 44.31
CA TYR A 222 70.64 -6.81 44.91
C TYR A 222 71.00 -6.61 46.40
N LYS A 223 70.37 -7.38 47.31
CA LYS A 223 70.68 -7.40 48.74
C LYS A 223 71.19 -8.79 49.15
N GLU A 224 72.33 -8.86 49.84
CA GLU A 224 73.01 -10.12 50.17
C GLU A 224 72.24 -11.04 51.16
N GLN A 225 71.28 -10.50 51.94
CA GLN A 225 70.58 -11.28 52.99
C GLN A 225 69.08 -11.54 52.77
N VAL A 226 68.45 -11.11 51.67
CA VAL A 226 67.02 -11.38 51.38
C VAL A 226 66.83 -11.72 49.90
N ARG A 227 66.30 -12.92 49.60
CA ARG A 227 65.79 -13.27 48.26
C ARG A 227 64.69 -12.28 47.89
N TRP A 228 65.00 -11.39 46.94
CA TRP A 228 64.08 -10.54 46.16
C TRP A 228 63.12 -9.68 46.99
N THR A 229 63.46 -8.40 47.15
CA THR A 229 62.43 -7.36 47.32
C THR A 229 62.68 -6.30 46.26
N SER A 230 61.64 -5.96 45.49
CA SER A 230 61.63 -4.76 44.66
C SER A 230 61.84 -3.57 45.60
N ALA A 231 63.08 -3.15 45.79
CA ALA A 231 63.42 -2.05 46.69
C ALA A 231 62.59 -0.83 46.28
N GLN A 232 61.68 -0.42 47.18
CA GLN A 232 60.80 0.76 47.10
C GLN A 232 60.44 1.22 45.68
N ARG A 233 59.31 0.69 45.15
CA ARG A 233 58.65 1.10 43.89
C ARG A 233 58.85 2.60 43.63
N TRP A 234 59.73 2.90 42.70
CA TRP A 234 60.31 4.21 42.42
C TRP A 234 59.35 5.19 41.72
N CYS A 235 58.03 4.96 41.82
CA CYS A 235 56.93 5.31 40.90
C CYS A 235 56.41 4.03 40.21
N SER A 236 55.09 3.91 40.03
CA SER A 236 54.55 2.87 39.14
C SER A 236 55.13 3.06 37.73
N SER A 237 55.27 2.01 36.94
CA SER A 237 55.75 2.09 35.54
C SER A 237 55.04 3.21 34.75
N GLY A 238 53.75 3.43 35.00
CA GLY A 238 52.98 4.53 34.41
C GLY A 238 53.42 5.95 34.81
N GLN A 239 54.00 6.17 36.00
CA GLN A 239 54.51 7.48 36.42
C GLN A 239 55.88 7.81 35.77
N VAL A 240 56.74 6.80 35.55
CA VAL A 240 57.98 6.95 34.77
C VAL A 240 57.65 7.28 33.32
N GLY A 241 56.73 6.55 32.69
CA GLY A 241 56.27 6.82 31.33
C GLY A 241 55.72 8.25 31.16
N LYS A 242 54.89 8.73 32.10
CA LYS A 242 54.37 10.12 32.09
C LYS A 242 55.48 11.18 32.19
N TYR A 243 56.54 10.89 32.94
CA TYR A 243 57.67 11.82 33.05
C TYR A 243 58.52 11.84 31.77
N LEU A 244 58.82 10.68 31.19
CA LEU A 244 59.53 10.59 29.90
C LEU A 244 58.75 11.31 28.79
N TRP A 245 57.42 11.16 28.77
CA TRP A 245 56.54 11.93 27.89
C TRP A 245 56.70 13.43 28.07
N LYS A 246 56.75 13.92 29.33
CA LYS A 246 56.97 15.34 29.62
C LYS A 246 58.33 15.85 29.14
N CYS A 247 59.37 15.02 29.20
CA CYS A 247 60.68 15.37 28.62
C CYS A 247 60.62 15.43 27.09
N LEU A 248 59.90 14.51 26.46
CA LEU A 248 59.69 14.51 25.02
C LEU A 248 58.83 15.70 24.55
N GLN A 249 57.86 16.14 25.34
CA GLN A 249 57.06 17.35 25.07
C GLN A 249 57.94 18.60 24.90
N LYS A 250 59.05 18.72 25.63
CA LYS A 250 59.99 19.84 25.44
C LYS A 250 60.64 19.83 24.05
N HIS A 251 60.94 18.64 23.53
CA HIS A 251 61.48 18.49 22.18
C HIS A 251 60.42 18.77 21.11
N MET A 252 59.17 18.39 21.36
CA MET A 252 58.03 18.67 20.47
C MET A 252 57.68 20.16 20.42
N ALA A 253 57.78 20.88 21.54
CA ALA A 253 57.41 22.31 21.63
C ALA A 253 58.23 23.20 20.67
N LEU A 254 59.50 22.87 20.43
CA LEU A 254 60.39 23.61 19.52
C LEU A 254 59.91 23.64 18.06
N PHE A 255 59.04 22.71 17.66
CA PHE A 255 58.43 22.69 16.32
C PHE A 255 57.08 23.42 16.24
N LEU A 256 56.52 23.80 17.38
CA LEU A 256 55.16 24.37 17.48
C LEU A 256 55.19 25.85 17.85
N GLU A 257 56.25 26.33 18.50
CA GLU A 257 56.51 27.75 18.69
C GLU A 257 56.88 28.40 17.35
N LYS A 258 56.24 29.52 17.00
CA LYS A 258 56.56 30.31 15.80
C LYS A 258 57.90 31.06 15.98
N SER A 259 58.99 30.34 16.20
CA SER A 259 60.33 30.93 16.23
C SER A 259 60.93 30.88 14.82
N GLU A 260 61.47 32.02 14.37
CA GLU A 260 62.28 32.09 13.14
C GLU A 260 63.72 31.57 13.37
N ASP A 261 64.07 31.22 14.62
CA ASP A 261 65.40 30.71 14.93
C ASP A 261 65.59 29.25 14.46
N PRO A 262 66.69 28.95 13.75
CA PRO A 262 66.98 27.58 13.31
C PRO A 262 67.20 26.64 14.49
N LEU A 263 66.72 25.39 14.35
CA LEU A 263 66.99 24.34 15.34
C LEU A 263 68.50 24.20 15.60
N PRO A 264 68.94 23.96 16.85
CA PRO A 264 70.35 23.73 17.16
C PRO A 264 70.97 22.65 16.26
N THR A 265 72.22 22.84 15.85
CA THR A 265 72.91 21.92 14.92
C THR A 265 72.93 20.47 15.43
N ASP A 266 73.01 20.30 16.75
CA ASP A 266 73.06 19.00 17.44
C ASP A 266 71.67 18.42 17.77
N PHE A 267 70.58 19.03 17.27
CA PHE A 267 69.23 18.60 17.61
C PHE A 267 68.90 17.22 16.99
N PRO A 268 68.33 16.27 17.75
CA PRO A 268 68.27 14.86 17.34
C PRO A 268 67.39 14.56 16.12
N VAL A 269 66.28 15.27 15.94
CA VAL A 269 65.33 15.04 14.84
C VAL A 269 65.04 16.37 14.19
N ARG A 270 65.28 16.52 12.88
CA ARG A 270 65.20 17.83 12.20
C ARG A 270 63.88 18.10 11.47
N SER A 271 63.07 17.08 11.21
CA SER A 271 61.75 17.25 10.60
C SER A 271 60.64 17.19 11.65
N LYS A 272 59.68 18.10 11.52
CA LYS A 272 58.45 18.16 12.31
C LYS A 272 57.66 16.84 12.23
N LEU A 273 57.52 16.26 11.03
CA LEU A 273 56.79 15.00 10.83
C LEU A 273 57.53 13.82 11.45
N ARG A 274 58.85 13.76 11.27
CA ARG A 274 59.71 12.74 11.89
C ARG A 274 59.59 12.78 13.41
N MET A 275 59.64 13.98 14.01
CA MET A 275 59.48 14.14 15.47
C MET A 275 58.09 13.69 15.93
N GLY A 276 57.04 14.02 15.17
CA GLY A 276 55.68 13.54 15.44
C GLY A 276 55.58 12.01 15.47
N LEU A 277 56.20 11.31 14.51
CA LEU A 277 56.18 9.84 14.44
C LEU A 277 57.02 9.19 15.54
N ILE A 278 58.18 9.76 15.87
CA ILE A 278 58.99 9.29 17.01
C ILE A 278 58.21 9.44 18.31
N ALA A 279 57.52 10.57 18.51
CA ALA A 279 56.68 10.78 19.67
C ALA A 279 55.47 9.83 19.71
N LEU A 280 54.85 9.57 18.56
CA LEU A 280 53.77 8.59 18.46
C LEU A 280 54.25 7.18 18.85
N HIS A 281 55.40 6.74 18.33
CA HIS A 281 55.99 5.44 18.70
C HIS A 281 56.25 5.36 20.21
N VAL A 282 56.89 6.40 20.79
CA VAL A 282 57.14 6.45 22.24
C VAL A 282 55.83 6.38 23.03
N ALA A 283 54.78 7.09 22.62
CA ALA A 283 53.49 7.07 23.31
C ALA A 283 52.83 5.68 23.29
N GLU A 284 52.93 4.96 22.17
CA GLU A 284 52.38 3.60 22.01
C GLU A 284 53.19 2.55 22.77
N GLU A 285 54.53 2.61 22.71
CA GLU A 285 55.41 1.73 23.50
C GLU A 285 55.18 1.89 25.01
N LEU A 286 55.00 3.13 25.48
CA LEU A 286 54.72 3.44 26.87
C LEU A 286 53.24 3.21 27.26
N LYS A 287 52.37 2.87 26.30
CA LYS A 287 50.91 2.70 26.47
C LYS A 287 50.24 3.87 27.19
N LEU A 288 50.61 5.10 26.82
CA LEU A 288 50.15 6.32 27.50
C LEU A 288 48.71 6.68 27.13
N SER A 289 47.93 7.09 28.14
CA SER A 289 46.67 7.80 27.95
C SER A 289 46.95 9.28 27.72
N LEU A 290 47.05 9.66 26.44
CA LEU A 290 47.31 11.05 26.03
C LEU A 290 46.11 11.95 26.32
N SER A 291 46.37 13.18 26.78
CA SER A 291 45.34 14.19 26.98
C SER A 291 44.90 14.83 25.66
N LYS A 292 43.76 15.53 25.67
CA LYS A 292 43.25 16.27 24.50
C LYS A 292 44.28 17.23 23.91
N ASN A 293 45.06 17.91 24.76
CA ASN A 293 46.09 18.84 24.33
C ASN A 293 47.30 18.11 23.71
N ASP A 294 47.67 16.96 24.26
CA ASP A 294 48.77 16.13 23.73
C ASP A 294 48.43 15.55 22.36
N LEU A 295 47.19 15.08 22.20
CA LEU A 295 46.67 14.62 20.92
C LEU A 295 46.64 15.77 19.90
N GLY A 296 46.21 16.96 20.30
CA GLY A 296 46.26 18.16 19.45
C GLY A 296 47.68 18.53 19.02
N THR A 297 48.64 18.45 19.95
CA THR A 297 50.08 18.69 19.71
C THR A 297 50.64 17.68 18.70
N LEU A 298 50.40 16.38 18.91
CA LEU A 298 50.82 15.31 18.00
C LEU A 298 50.19 15.44 16.62
N CYS A 299 48.88 15.69 16.54
CA CYS A 299 48.20 15.92 15.27
C CYS A 299 48.75 17.15 14.56
N GLY A 300 49.10 18.21 15.32
CA GLY A 300 49.73 19.40 14.78
C GLY A 300 51.11 19.13 14.19
N LEU A 301 51.91 18.27 14.83
CA LEU A 301 53.21 17.82 14.32
C LEU A 301 53.06 16.98 13.05
N LEU A 302 52.09 16.05 13.03
CA LEU A 302 51.83 15.13 11.93
C LEU A 302 51.00 15.75 10.79
N CYS A 303 50.48 16.96 10.97
CA CYS A 303 49.87 17.74 9.90
C CYS A 303 50.97 18.29 9.00
N THR A 304 51.02 17.76 7.77
CA THR A 304 52.09 18.05 6.81
C THR A 304 52.04 19.47 6.25
N ASN A 305 53.22 20.01 5.98
CA ASN A 305 53.43 21.25 5.23
C ASN A 305 54.12 20.98 3.88
N ALA A 306 54.15 19.71 3.44
CA ALA A 306 54.73 19.31 2.17
C ALA A 306 54.03 20.03 1.00
N ARG A 307 54.80 20.33 -0.05
CA ARG A 307 54.29 21.02 -1.25
C ARG A 307 53.94 20.04 -2.37
N SER A 308 54.44 18.81 -2.28
CA SER A 308 54.18 17.74 -3.24
C SER A 308 54.13 16.37 -2.54
N PRO A 309 53.54 15.35 -3.18
CA PRO A 309 53.58 13.97 -2.69
C PRO A 309 55.02 13.43 -2.56
N GLY A 310 55.92 13.85 -3.46
CA GLY A 310 57.33 13.47 -3.44
C GLY A 310 58.06 13.96 -2.19
N ASP A 311 57.84 15.22 -1.79
CA ASP A 311 58.44 15.78 -0.57
C ASP A 311 58.02 15.00 0.69
N LEU A 312 56.76 14.56 0.74
CA LEU A 312 56.23 13.77 1.85
C LEU A 312 56.83 12.36 1.87
N TYR A 313 56.93 11.72 0.70
CA TYR A 313 57.55 10.40 0.56
C TYR A 313 59.03 10.42 0.95
N ASP A 314 59.79 11.39 0.47
CA ASP A 314 61.22 11.52 0.77
C ASP A 314 61.47 11.76 2.26
N ASP A 315 60.57 12.48 2.95
CA ASP A 315 60.70 12.72 4.38
C ASP A 315 60.41 11.48 5.25
N LEU A 316 59.50 10.59 4.79
CA LEU A 316 58.93 9.51 5.60
C LEU A 316 59.27 8.08 5.14
N SER A 317 59.77 7.88 3.93
CA SER A 317 60.05 6.54 3.37
C SER A 317 60.94 5.68 4.27
N LEU A 318 61.98 6.27 4.85
CA LEU A 318 62.91 5.57 5.74
C LEU A 318 62.26 5.09 7.04
N ILE A 319 61.32 5.85 7.62
CA ILE A 319 60.66 5.44 8.86
C ILE A 319 59.60 4.36 8.60
N PHE A 320 58.84 4.46 7.50
CA PHE A 320 57.88 3.42 7.12
C PHE A 320 58.54 2.13 6.62
N SER A 321 59.83 2.16 6.25
CA SER A 321 60.61 0.94 5.96
C SER A 321 60.96 0.10 7.20
N THR A 322 60.70 0.61 8.41
CA THR A 322 61.00 -0.11 9.67
C THR A 322 59.90 -1.09 10.05
N SER A 323 60.21 -2.08 10.90
CA SER A 323 59.29 -3.17 11.28
C SER A 323 58.18 -2.78 12.25
N GLN A 324 57.99 -1.48 12.54
CA GLN A 324 56.97 -1.02 13.47
C GLN A 324 55.58 -1.03 12.83
N ARG A 325 54.55 -1.14 13.67
CA ARG A 325 53.14 -1.18 13.25
C ARG A 325 52.59 0.23 13.02
N TRP A 326 53.20 0.98 12.11
CA TRP A 326 52.89 2.40 11.87
C TRP A 326 51.43 2.66 11.52
N GLN A 327 50.83 1.80 10.69
CA GLN A 327 49.41 1.89 10.35
C GLN A 327 48.54 1.80 11.62
N ASP A 328 48.80 0.82 12.48
CA ASP A 328 48.05 0.65 13.73
C ASP A 328 48.23 1.86 14.65
N TYR A 329 49.43 2.42 14.75
CA TYR A 329 49.70 3.60 15.57
C TYR A 329 48.95 4.83 15.07
N LEU A 330 48.96 5.09 13.76
CA LEU A 330 48.29 6.23 13.15
C LEU A 330 46.75 6.07 13.22
N VAL A 331 46.23 4.87 13.02
CA VAL A 331 44.80 4.57 13.22
C VAL A 331 44.39 4.76 14.68
N ASN A 332 45.20 4.29 15.63
CA ASN A 332 44.95 4.48 17.07
C ASN A 332 44.98 5.97 17.46
N LEU A 333 45.90 6.75 16.89
CA LEU A 333 45.94 8.21 17.05
C LEU A 333 44.65 8.87 16.54
N CYS A 334 44.19 8.50 15.34
CA CYS A 334 42.95 9.00 14.76
C CYS A 334 41.75 8.63 15.67
N GLY A 335 41.66 7.37 16.09
CA GLY A 335 40.64 6.87 17.01
C GLY A 335 40.56 7.65 18.32
N ARG A 336 41.68 7.74 19.05
CA ARG A 336 41.76 8.48 20.32
C ARG A 336 41.45 9.97 20.15
N SER A 337 41.86 10.56 19.03
CA SER A 337 41.57 11.96 18.70
C SER A 337 40.09 12.19 18.44
N MET A 338 39.43 11.28 17.72
CA MET A 338 37.98 11.30 17.51
C MET A 338 37.22 11.22 18.84
N ASP A 339 37.61 10.28 19.73
CA ASP A 339 36.96 10.06 21.02
C ASP A 339 37.08 11.27 21.97
N GLN A 340 38.23 11.97 21.96
CA GLN A 340 38.46 13.15 22.80
C GLN A 340 38.04 14.48 22.16
N GLY A 341 37.47 14.44 20.95
CA GLY A 341 36.98 15.61 20.25
C GLY A 341 38.11 16.57 19.81
N VAL A 342 39.24 16.03 19.38
CA VAL A 342 40.30 16.76 18.66
C VAL A 342 39.99 16.66 17.18
N ASP A 343 40.02 17.75 16.43
CA ASP A 343 39.66 17.74 15.00
C ASP A 343 40.88 17.71 14.08
N LEU A 344 42.06 18.12 14.58
CA LEU A 344 43.27 18.30 13.78
C LEU A 344 43.82 16.99 13.18
N TRP A 345 43.38 15.83 13.67
CA TRP A 345 43.77 14.52 13.14
C TRP A 345 43.37 14.33 11.66
N VAL A 346 42.36 15.05 11.15
CA VAL A 346 42.02 14.97 9.72
C VAL A 346 43.14 15.50 8.81
N GLY A 347 44.06 16.30 9.37
CA GLY A 347 45.28 16.75 8.70
C GLY A 347 46.43 15.74 8.77
N THR A 348 46.32 14.66 9.55
CA THR A 348 47.32 13.57 9.62
C THR A 348 47.02 12.46 8.62
N LEU A 349 45.87 12.50 7.95
CA LEU A 349 45.46 11.51 6.95
C LEU A 349 46.46 11.33 5.80
N PRO A 350 47.11 12.38 5.26
CA PRO A 350 48.15 12.20 4.24
C PRO A 350 49.31 11.31 4.69
N VAL A 351 49.68 11.38 5.97
CA VAL A 351 50.72 10.54 6.56
C VAL A 351 50.23 9.09 6.70
N LEU A 352 48.96 8.90 7.05
CA LEU A 352 48.33 7.59 7.13
C LEU A 352 48.18 6.93 5.75
N HIS A 353 47.69 7.66 4.74
CA HIS A 353 47.53 7.14 3.38
C HIS A 353 48.88 6.74 2.77
N LEU A 354 49.93 7.56 2.98
CA LEU A 354 51.29 7.19 2.58
C LEU A 354 51.77 5.89 3.25
N CYS A 355 51.44 5.69 4.53
CA CYS A 355 51.78 4.47 5.28
C CYS A 355 51.02 3.23 4.76
N MET A 356 49.77 3.41 4.29
CA MET A 356 48.97 2.33 3.72
C MET A 356 49.41 1.94 2.30
N GLY A 357 50.21 2.80 1.65
CA GLY A 357 50.69 2.63 0.29
C GLY A 357 49.64 3.03 -0.76
N PRO A 358 50.06 3.28 -2.01
CA PRO A 358 49.12 3.63 -3.07
C PRO A 358 48.14 2.48 -3.32
N LEU A 359 46.85 2.79 -3.51
CA LEU A 359 45.91 1.84 -4.08
C LEU A 359 46.47 1.35 -5.43
N LEU A 360 46.46 0.02 -5.65
CA LEU A 360 47.00 -0.62 -6.86
C LEU A 360 46.52 0.12 -8.14
N PRO A 361 47.46 0.60 -9.00
CA PRO A 361 47.10 1.26 -10.25
C PRO A 361 46.42 0.24 -11.17
N GLY A 362 45.16 0.47 -11.52
CA GLY A 362 44.38 -0.41 -12.40
C GLY A 362 43.02 -0.85 -11.87
N ARG A 363 42.59 -0.44 -10.67
CA ARG A 363 41.17 -0.56 -10.30
C ARG A 363 40.39 0.58 -10.93
N GLU A 364 39.72 0.30 -12.04
CA GLU A 364 38.61 1.11 -12.54
C GLU A 364 37.71 1.53 -11.36
N PRO A 365 37.12 2.73 -11.35
CA PRO A 365 36.18 3.14 -10.30
C PRO A 365 34.94 2.25 -10.38
N ARG A 366 35.01 1.13 -9.67
CA ARG A 366 33.93 0.19 -9.37
C ARG A 366 33.44 0.47 -7.96
N ILE A 367 32.17 0.18 -7.72
CA ILE A 367 31.57 0.30 -6.39
C ILE A 367 32.30 -0.67 -5.45
N GLN A 368 32.93 -0.12 -4.41
CA GLN A 368 33.71 -0.85 -3.41
C GLN A 368 33.26 -0.42 -2.01
N PRO A 369 33.68 -1.09 -0.93
CA PRO A 369 33.35 -0.63 0.42
C PRO A 369 33.82 0.83 0.67
N GLU A 370 32.99 1.66 1.32
CA GLU A 370 33.28 3.10 1.54
C GLU A 370 34.63 3.32 2.24
N ASN A 371 35.01 2.44 3.18
CA ASN A 371 36.28 2.51 3.91
C ASN A 371 37.50 2.33 2.99
N ILE A 372 37.42 1.47 1.97
CA ILE A 372 38.49 1.25 0.99
C ILE A 372 38.54 2.40 -0.02
N TRP A 373 37.37 2.88 -0.44
CA TRP A 373 37.30 4.03 -1.36
C TRP A 373 37.81 5.33 -0.74
N ALA A 374 37.55 5.54 0.54
CA ALA A 374 37.97 6.74 1.26
C ALA A 374 39.37 6.62 1.90
N ALA A 375 40.09 5.49 1.73
CA ALA A 375 41.35 5.20 2.42
C ALA A 375 41.27 5.38 3.95
N LEU A 376 40.17 4.93 4.56
CA LEU A 376 39.87 5.04 6.00
C LEU A 376 39.81 3.67 6.69
N GLU A 377 40.53 2.67 6.20
CA GLU A 377 40.57 1.34 6.80
C GLU A 377 41.02 1.38 8.27
N GLY A 378 40.24 0.75 9.14
CA GLY A 378 40.49 0.75 10.58
C GLY A 378 39.94 1.96 11.34
N ILE A 379 39.40 2.97 10.67
CA ILE A 379 38.80 4.16 11.29
C ILE A 379 37.28 4.01 11.36
N SER A 380 36.70 4.19 12.56
CA SER A 380 35.24 4.15 12.79
C SER A 380 34.52 5.44 12.34
N PHE A 381 34.74 5.88 11.10
CA PHE A 381 34.24 7.16 10.58
C PHE A 381 32.71 7.25 10.49
N SER A 382 32.03 6.12 10.30
CA SER A 382 30.56 6.07 10.21
C SER A 382 29.86 6.42 11.53
N GLU A 383 30.44 6.04 12.68
CA GLU A 383 29.94 6.44 13.99
C GLU A 383 30.32 7.89 14.31
N PHE A 384 31.55 8.27 13.96
CA PHE A 384 32.06 9.63 14.16
C PHE A 384 31.17 10.68 13.51
N ARG A 385 30.85 10.52 12.22
CA ARG A 385 30.00 11.47 11.47
C ARG A 385 28.57 11.54 12.02
N LYS A 386 28.03 10.43 12.54
CA LYS A 386 26.69 10.39 13.18
C LYS A 386 26.66 11.20 14.47
N LYS A 387 27.69 11.07 15.32
CA LYS A 387 27.79 11.82 16.59
C LYS A 387 27.93 13.34 16.38
N ARG A 388 28.36 13.78 15.20
CA ARG A 388 28.68 15.18 14.88
C ARG A 388 27.80 15.81 13.79
N ALA A 389 26.55 15.34 13.66
CA ALA A 389 25.63 15.76 12.60
C ALA A 389 25.38 17.28 12.45
N HIS A 390 25.69 18.09 13.47
CA HIS A 390 25.43 19.53 13.51
C HIS A 390 26.68 20.40 13.60
N GLU A 391 27.88 19.82 13.57
CA GLU A 391 29.12 20.55 13.81
C GLU A 391 29.79 21.01 12.50
N LYS A 392 29.84 22.33 12.28
CA LYS A 392 30.45 22.93 11.08
C LYS A 392 31.97 23.14 11.19
N ARG A 393 32.54 22.95 12.39
CA ARG A 393 33.96 23.21 12.69
C ARG A 393 34.91 22.36 11.82
N LEU A 394 34.52 21.11 11.53
CA LEU A 394 35.34 20.21 10.74
C LEU A 394 35.49 20.67 9.29
N LEU A 395 34.41 21.16 8.68
CA LEU A 395 34.44 21.72 7.32
C LEU A 395 35.34 22.97 7.27
N GLN A 396 35.24 23.87 8.25
CA GLN A 396 36.09 25.06 8.32
C GLN A 396 37.58 24.71 8.37
N LEU A 397 37.94 23.68 9.16
CA LEU A 397 39.31 23.19 9.24
C LEU A 397 39.79 22.61 7.89
N MET A 398 38.94 21.81 7.21
CA MET A 398 39.27 21.26 5.88
C MET A 398 39.48 22.38 4.84
N VAL A 399 38.66 23.44 4.90
CA VAL A 399 38.83 24.63 4.05
C VAL A 399 40.16 25.35 4.36
N GLU A 400 40.49 25.55 5.65
CA GLU A 400 41.78 26.13 6.07
C GLU A 400 42.97 25.31 5.57
N LYS A 401 42.84 23.98 5.52
CA LYS A 401 43.88 23.04 5.10
C LYS A 401 43.76 22.55 3.66
N LYS A 402 42.98 23.22 2.79
CA LYS A 402 42.72 22.82 1.39
C LYS A 402 43.99 22.54 0.56
N TYR A 403 45.13 23.14 0.92
CA TYR A 403 46.43 22.87 0.28
C TYR A 403 46.85 21.40 0.35
N LEU A 404 46.41 20.64 1.37
CA LEU A 404 46.74 19.23 1.55
C LEU A 404 46.21 18.34 0.42
N LEU A 405 45.13 18.73 -0.26
CA LEU A 405 44.57 17.96 -1.39
C LEU A 405 45.54 17.86 -2.57
N SER A 406 46.55 18.74 -2.66
CA SER A 406 47.60 18.65 -3.69
C SER A 406 48.71 17.65 -3.36
N VAL A 407 48.76 17.19 -2.10
CA VAL A 407 49.77 16.25 -1.60
C VAL A 407 49.23 14.82 -1.57
N ASP A 408 47.91 14.66 -1.48
CA ASP A 408 47.24 13.39 -1.26
C ASP A 408 45.92 13.32 -2.03
N GLU A 409 45.85 12.43 -3.02
CA GLU A 409 44.69 12.23 -3.88
C GLU A 409 43.50 11.58 -3.14
N ASP A 410 43.78 10.76 -2.13
CA ASP A 410 42.75 10.05 -1.36
C ASP A 410 42.04 10.98 -0.37
N LEU A 411 42.71 12.06 0.05
CA LEU A 411 42.25 12.99 1.07
C LEU A 411 40.87 13.60 0.77
N PHE A 412 40.60 13.91 -0.50
CA PHE A 412 39.30 14.44 -0.91
C PHE A 412 38.17 13.46 -0.54
N ARG A 413 38.38 12.16 -0.82
CA ARG A 413 37.42 11.08 -0.53
C ARG A 413 37.29 10.85 0.98
N SER A 414 38.41 10.85 1.69
CA SER A 414 38.43 10.70 3.15
C SER A 414 37.66 11.82 3.84
N TRP A 415 37.93 13.07 3.48
CA TRP A 415 37.23 14.23 4.01
C TRP A 415 35.75 14.21 3.65
N PHE A 416 35.44 13.85 2.40
CA PHE A 416 34.06 13.66 1.96
C PHE A 416 33.34 12.66 2.86
N SER A 417 33.94 11.50 3.18
CA SER A 417 33.38 10.44 4.03
C SER A 417 33.27 10.77 5.53
N LEU A 418 34.08 11.70 6.03
CA LEU A 418 34.08 12.12 7.43
C LEU A 418 33.00 13.15 7.76
N LEU A 419 32.64 13.99 6.79
CA LEU A 419 31.67 15.06 7.01
C LEU A 419 30.24 14.52 7.24
N PRO A 420 29.41 15.22 8.02
CA PRO A 420 27.97 14.93 8.09
C PRO A 420 27.26 15.35 6.80
N LEU A 421 26.10 14.72 6.52
CA LEU A 421 25.29 14.97 5.32
C LEU A 421 24.92 16.45 5.13
N SER A 422 24.64 17.14 6.24
CA SER A 422 24.31 18.58 6.30
C SER A 422 25.43 19.51 5.78
N SER A 423 26.67 19.02 5.75
CA SER A 423 27.84 19.78 5.32
C SER A 423 28.33 19.39 3.91
N LEU A 424 27.77 18.35 3.28
CA LEU A 424 28.27 17.86 1.98
C LEU A 424 28.03 18.85 0.85
N ALA A 425 26.84 19.45 0.75
CA ALA A 425 26.57 20.47 -0.27
C ALA A 425 27.54 21.67 -0.15
N ALA A 426 27.84 22.10 1.08
CA ALA A 426 28.80 23.16 1.33
C ALA A 426 30.25 22.73 1.00
N TYR A 427 30.64 21.49 1.31
CA TYR A 427 31.93 20.94 0.91
C TYR A 427 32.08 20.92 -0.62
N LEU A 428 31.08 20.42 -1.34
CA LEU A 428 31.08 20.44 -2.80
C LEU A 428 31.24 21.86 -3.36
N GLN A 429 30.58 22.84 -2.75
CA GLN A 429 30.67 24.24 -3.13
C GLN A 429 32.09 24.81 -2.90
N GLU A 430 32.63 24.73 -1.68
CA GLU A 430 33.95 25.28 -1.29
C GLU A 430 35.14 24.67 -2.07
N PHE A 431 34.97 23.44 -2.56
CA PHE A 431 35.98 22.71 -3.30
C PHE A 431 35.73 22.68 -4.83
N SER A 432 34.80 23.48 -5.35
CA SER A 432 34.54 23.59 -6.80
C SER A 432 35.78 23.98 -7.62
N ASP A 433 36.64 24.85 -7.10
CA ASP A 433 37.92 25.21 -7.77
C ASP A 433 38.87 24.02 -7.89
N TYR A 434 38.86 23.12 -6.91
CA TYR A 434 39.67 21.90 -6.93
C TYR A 434 39.11 20.93 -7.97
N LEU A 435 37.78 20.72 -7.99
CA LEU A 435 37.09 19.91 -8.99
C LEU A 435 37.28 20.43 -10.42
N THR A 436 37.45 21.75 -10.59
CA THR A 436 37.76 22.36 -11.90
C THR A 436 39.11 21.92 -12.45
N ARG A 437 40.09 21.67 -11.56
CA ARG A 437 41.43 21.17 -11.89
C ARG A 437 41.48 19.65 -12.01
N PHE A 438 40.65 18.95 -11.24
CA PHE A 438 40.57 17.49 -11.18
C PHE A 438 39.12 17.00 -11.39
N PRO A 439 38.60 17.04 -12.64
CA PRO A 439 37.19 16.74 -12.93
C PRO A 439 36.78 15.29 -12.65
N ALA A 440 37.71 14.32 -12.69
CA ALA A 440 37.48 12.93 -12.28
C ALA A 440 36.81 12.79 -10.90
N HIS A 441 37.10 13.70 -9.96
CA HIS A 441 36.51 13.67 -8.61
C HIS A 441 35.01 14.02 -8.59
N VAL A 442 34.41 14.46 -9.69
CA VAL A 442 32.95 14.57 -9.79
C VAL A 442 32.30 13.18 -9.68
N LEU A 443 32.95 12.13 -10.21
CA LEU A 443 32.52 10.74 -10.01
C LEU A 443 32.59 10.35 -8.53
N ASP A 444 33.65 10.76 -7.84
CA ASP A 444 33.81 10.55 -6.39
C ASP A 444 32.71 11.25 -5.59
N CYS A 445 32.26 12.43 -6.02
CA CYS A 445 31.14 13.13 -5.39
C CYS A 445 29.83 12.31 -5.52
N LEU A 446 29.56 11.76 -6.71
CA LEU A 446 28.39 10.90 -6.96
C LEU A 446 28.47 9.61 -6.13
N LEU A 447 29.62 8.95 -6.13
CA LEU A 447 29.85 7.69 -5.44
C LEU A 447 29.82 7.85 -3.91
N GLY A 448 30.47 8.89 -3.39
CA GLY A 448 30.42 9.26 -1.99
C GLY A 448 28.99 9.54 -1.53
N THR A 449 28.19 10.22 -2.35
CA THR A 449 26.78 10.49 -2.07
C THR A 449 25.96 9.19 -2.06
N TYR A 450 26.21 8.29 -3.02
CA TYR A 450 25.61 6.97 -3.03
C TYR A 450 25.90 6.18 -1.75
N TYR A 451 27.15 6.15 -1.26
CA TYR A 451 27.49 5.51 0.02
C TYR A 451 26.73 6.14 1.20
N ARG A 452 26.52 7.46 1.19
CA ARG A 452 25.72 8.12 2.23
C ARG A 452 24.28 7.63 2.23
N LEU A 453 23.67 7.54 1.05
CA LEU A 453 22.31 7.05 0.90
C LEU A 453 22.19 5.58 1.34
N GLN A 454 23.17 4.74 0.99
CA GLN A 454 23.20 3.33 1.40
C GLN A 454 23.23 3.19 2.93
N GLY A 455 24.08 3.96 3.63
CA GLY A 455 24.16 3.93 5.10
C GLY A 455 22.90 4.43 5.82
N LEU A 456 21.99 5.12 5.12
CA LEU A 456 20.69 5.53 5.65
C LEU A 456 19.61 4.44 5.50
N LYS A 457 19.79 3.48 4.58
CA LYS A 457 18.85 2.36 4.38
C LYS A 457 18.79 1.44 5.61
N ASP A 458 19.91 1.25 6.31
CA ASP A 458 20.00 0.35 7.48
C ASP A 458 19.30 0.90 8.74
N VAL A 459 18.93 2.18 8.76
CA VAL A 459 18.34 2.89 9.92
C VAL A 459 16.82 3.09 9.76
N ASN A 460 16.23 2.55 8.69
CA ASN A 460 14.92 2.95 8.17
C ASN A 460 13.72 2.50 9.03
N LYS A 461 13.47 3.21 10.13
CA LYS A 461 12.16 3.28 10.79
C LYS A 461 11.62 4.69 11.02
N ASN A 462 12.44 5.74 10.99
CA ASN A 462 11.99 7.15 11.05
C ASN A 462 13.06 8.07 10.42
N LEU A 463 13.06 8.23 9.09
CA LEU A 463 13.95 9.20 8.44
C LEU A 463 13.50 10.63 8.79
N GLU A 464 14.36 11.42 9.43
CA GLU A 464 14.03 12.81 9.76
C GLU A 464 13.90 13.66 8.48
N VAL A 465 12.92 14.57 8.44
CA VAL A 465 12.69 15.52 7.33
C VAL A 465 13.95 16.32 6.98
N ARG A 466 14.81 16.59 7.96
CA ARG A 466 16.09 17.30 7.78
C ARG A 466 17.06 16.54 6.87
N HIS A 467 17.15 15.22 7.00
CA HIS A 467 18.00 14.41 6.12
C HIS A 467 17.56 14.50 4.66
N LEU A 468 16.24 14.55 4.40
CA LEU A 468 15.71 14.69 3.05
C LEU A 468 16.06 16.06 2.45
N GLN A 469 16.03 17.13 3.23
CA GLN A 469 16.45 18.47 2.80
C GLN A 469 17.96 18.53 2.50
N ASP A 470 18.78 17.85 3.29
CA ASP A 470 20.23 17.82 3.07
C ASP A 470 20.59 16.98 1.82
N ILE A 471 19.85 15.89 1.56
CA ILE A 471 19.96 15.12 0.30
C ILE A 471 19.54 15.99 -0.88
N ASP A 472 18.42 16.71 -0.79
CA ASP A 472 17.95 17.63 -1.84
C ASP A 472 19.03 18.65 -2.23
N LYS A 473 19.61 19.34 -1.25
CA LYS A 473 20.71 20.29 -1.47
C LYS A 473 21.92 19.62 -2.10
N THR A 474 22.27 18.42 -1.66
CA THR A 474 23.42 17.68 -2.19
C THR A 474 23.18 17.25 -3.64
N LEU A 475 22.00 16.71 -3.97
CA LEU A 475 21.63 16.34 -5.35
C LEU A 475 21.57 17.57 -6.27
N LYS A 476 21.03 18.70 -5.81
CA LYS A 476 21.04 19.96 -6.57
C LYS A 476 22.48 20.43 -6.86
N MET A 477 23.37 20.32 -5.88
CA MET A 477 24.78 20.66 -6.08
C MET A 477 25.46 19.69 -7.04
N LEU A 478 25.21 18.38 -6.95
CA LEU A 478 25.72 17.39 -7.89
C LEU A 478 25.24 17.65 -9.32
N LEU A 479 23.93 17.95 -9.48
CA LEU A 479 23.35 18.33 -10.75
C LEU A 479 24.04 19.58 -11.32
N HIS A 480 24.25 20.61 -10.49
CA HIS A 480 24.98 21.82 -10.88
C HIS A 480 26.42 21.52 -11.31
N LEU A 481 27.15 20.67 -10.58
CA LEU A 481 28.52 20.27 -10.94
C LEU A 481 28.54 19.50 -12.28
N LEU A 482 27.59 18.60 -12.51
CA LEU A 482 27.48 17.85 -13.76
C LEU A 482 27.17 18.75 -14.95
N VAL A 483 26.28 19.73 -14.78
CA VAL A 483 26.00 20.75 -15.81
C VAL A 483 27.23 21.62 -16.06
N THR A 484 27.92 22.04 -15.00
CA THR A 484 29.08 22.95 -15.10
C THR A 484 30.29 22.29 -15.74
N PHE A 485 30.52 21.01 -15.47
CA PHE A 485 31.68 20.25 -15.97
C PHE A 485 31.35 19.30 -17.13
N GLN A 486 30.19 19.47 -17.76
CA GLN A 486 29.69 18.63 -18.85
C GLN A 486 30.74 18.33 -19.94
N ASP A 487 31.48 19.35 -20.39
CA ASP A 487 32.49 19.18 -21.46
C ASP A 487 33.76 18.42 -21.00
N LYS A 488 34.10 18.49 -19.71
CA LYS A 488 35.29 17.85 -19.14
C LYS A 488 35.04 16.40 -18.73
N VAL A 489 33.84 16.12 -18.21
CA VAL A 489 33.40 14.77 -17.80
C VAL A 489 33.36 13.81 -18.99
N LEU A 490 33.11 14.33 -20.20
CA LEU A 490 33.07 13.55 -21.44
C LEU A 490 34.43 13.16 -22.02
N GLN A 491 35.50 13.85 -21.63
CA GLN A 491 36.85 13.58 -22.15
C GLN A 491 37.57 12.46 -21.38
N GLU A 492 37.04 12.05 -20.22
CA GLU A 492 37.64 10.99 -19.40
C GLU A 492 37.12 9.60 -19.80
N PRO A 493 37.97 8.55 -19.78
CA PRO A 493 37.59 7.17 -20.11
C PRO A 493 36.60 6.52 -19.11
N LEU A 494 36.06 7.28 -18.16
CA LEU A 494 35.27 6.83 -17.00
C LEU A 494 33.74 6.86 -17.22
N VAL A 495 33.25 7.22 -18.42
CA VAL A 495 31.81 7.35 -18.72
C VAL A 495 30.97 6.12 -18.32
N PRO A 496 31.40 4.85 -18.52
CA PRO A 496 30.64 3.69 -18.05
C PRO A 496 30.45 3.65 -16.52
N SER A 497 31.44 4.15 -15.77
CA SER A 497 31.35 4.27 -14.31
C SER A 497 30.36 5.37 -13.89
N TYR A 498 30.33 6.51 -14.58
CA TYR A 498 29.30 7.54 -14.34
C TYR A 498 27.89 6.98 -14.54
N LEU A 499 27.65 6.30 -15.66
CA LEU A 499 26.35 5.68 -15.96
C LEU A 499 25.91 4.69 -14.85
N THR A 500 26.83 3.82 -14.43
CA THR A 500 26.57 2.82 -13.39
C THR A 500 26.28 3.46 -12.03
N VAL A 501 27.09 4.45 -11.64
CA VAL A 501 26.94 5.14 -10.34
C VAL A 501 25.66 5.99 -10.32
N CYS A 502 25.34 6.71 -11.39
CA CYS A 502 24.10 7.49 -11.47
C CYS A 502 22.85 6.59 -11.40
N LEU A 503 22.87 5.42 -12.05
CA LEU A 503 21.79 4.44 -11.92
C LEU A 503 21.65 3.97 -10.46
N LYS A 504 22.75 3.57 -9.82
CA LYS A 504 22.75 3.08 -8.43
C LYS A 504 22.33 4.16 -7.44
N LEU A 505 22.71 5.41 -7.71
CA LEU A 505 22.25 6.58 -6.97
C LEU A 505 20.73 6.75 -7.11
N HIS A 506 20.19 6.69 -8.33
CA HIS A 506 18.76 6.79 -8.58
C HIS A 506 17.97 5.63 -7.93
N GLU A 507 18.45 4.39 -8.04
CA GLU A 507 17.87 3.23 -7.35
C GLU A 507 17.86 3.44 -5.83
N ALA A 508 18.96 3.95 -5.25
CA ALA A 508 19.03 4.23 -3.82
C ALA A 508 18.06 5.34 -3.38
N VAL A 509 17.91 6.40 -4.18
CA VAL A 509 16.91 7.45 -3.91
C VAL A 509 15.51 6.87 -3.97
N CYS A 510 15.15 6.10 -5.01
CA CYS A 510 13.84 5.45 -5.15
C CYS A 510 13.49 4.57 -3.93
N GLU A 511 14.44 3.81 -3.40
CA GLU A 511 14.19 2.97 -2.23
C GLU A 511 13.98 3.75 -0.93
N LEU A 512 14.60 4.92 -0.79
CA LEU A 512 14.51 5.77 0.40
C LEU A 512 13.20 6.58 0.45
N THR A 513 12.67 6.96 -0.71
CA THR A 513 11.59 7.95 -0.87
C THR A 513 10.17 7.36 -0.88
N LYS A 514 9.88 6.37 -0.02
CA LYS A 514 8.57 5.67 0.00
C LYS A 514 7.35 6.52 0.45
N GLY A 515 7.37 7.85 0.28
CA GLY A 515 6.27 8.77 0.62
C GLY A 515 6.20 10.01 -0.27
N LEU A 516 4.99 10.62 -0.35
CA LEU A 516 4.64 11.72 -1.26
C LEU A 516 5.48 13.00 -1.16
N MET A 517 6.05 13.30 0.01
CA MET A 517 6.81 14.54 0.28
C MET A 517 8.22 14.56 -0.33
N THR A 518 8.57 13.57 -1.17
CA THR A 518 9.95 13.35 -1.64
C THR A 518 10.09 13.15 -3.15
N HIS A 519 9.04 13.41 -3.93
CA HIS A 519 9.06 13.26 -5.39
C HIS A 519 10.09 14.18 -6.09
N GLU A 520 10.38 15.35 -5.51
CA GLU A 520 11.45 16.26 -5.99
C GLU A 520 12.82 15.57 -5.99
N LEU A 521 13.13 14.72 -5.01
CA LEU A 521 14.39 13.98 -4.94
C LEU A 521 14.48 12.94 -6.06
N LEU A 522 13.37 12.26 -6.37
CA LEU A 522 13.30 11.34 -7.51
C LEU A 522 13.58 12.08 -8.81
N ALA A 523 12.91 13.21 -9.03
CA ALA A 523 13.09 14.04 -10.22
C ALA A 523 14.55 14.47 -10.38
N LEU A 524 15.18 15.01 -9.33
CA LEU A 524 16.59 15.40 -9.35
C LEU A 524 17.52 14.24 -9.67
N SER A 525 17.30 13.07 -9.07
CA SER A 525 18.13 11.89 -9.33
C SER A 525 17.95 11.34 -10.76
N ALA A 526 16.72 11.38 -11.30
CA ALA A 526 16.42 11.02 -12.68
C ALA A 526 17.00 12.05 -13.68
N GLU A 527 16.99 13.34 -13.34
CA GLU A 527 17.64 14.40 -14.10
C GLU A 527 19.16 14.20 -14.15
N ILE A 528 19.81 13.82 -13.04
CA ILE A 528 21.25 13.47 -13.02
C ILE A 528 21.54 12.36 -14.02
N VAL A 529 20.74 11.29 -14.04
CA VAL A 529 20.87 10.19 -15.01
C VAL A 529 20.65 10.70 -16.44
N CYS A 530 19.62 11.51 -16.65
CA CYS A 530 19.26 12.08 -17.94
C CYS A 530 20.38 12.95 -18.52
N ILE A 531 21.01 13.81 -17.69
CA ILE A 531 22.13 14.64 -18.11
C ILE A 531 23.26 13.76 -18.63
N ILE A 532 23.74 12.78 -17.85
CA ILE A 532 24.83 11.88 -18.27
C ILE A 532 24.51 11.17 -19.58
N ILE A 533 23.27 10.72 -19.77
CA ILE A 533 22.82 10.10 -21.04
C ILE A 533 22.87 11.10 -22.20
N ARG A 534 22.44 12.35 -21.98
CA ARG A 534 22.43 13.42 -23.00
C ARG A 534 23.81 13.98 -23.32
N LEU A 535 24.78 13.85 -22.41
CA LEU A 535 26.10 14.44 -22.58
C LEU A 535 26.85 13.86 -23.79
N LYS A 536 26.47 12.69 -24.33
CA LYS A 536 27.11 12.13 -25.54
C LYS A 536 26.18 12.23 -26.76
N PRO A 537 26.59 12.87 -27.87
CA PRO A 537 25.84 12.79 -29.11
C PRO A 537 25.85 11.35 -29.62
N ILE A 538 24.68 10.84 -29.96
CA ILE A 538 24.51 9.72 -30.89
C ILE A 538 24.99 10.27 -32.23
N VAL A 539 26.29 10.21 -32.51
CA VAL A 539 26.78 10.53 -33.85
C VAL A 539 26.58 9.26 -34.67
N ASP A 540 25.66 9.33 -35.63
CA ASP A 540 25.55 8.38 -36.74
C ASP A 540 26.76 8.53 -37.68
N SER A 541 27.97 8.31 -37.16
CA SER A 541 29.15 8.10 -38.01
C SER A 541 29.15 6.62 -38.37
N GLU A 542 28.56 6.30 -39.51
CA GLU A 542 28.97 5.13 -40.28
C GLU A 542 30.48 5.26 -40.53
N GLU A 543 31.30 4.59 -39.71
CA GLU A 543 32.64 4.05 -40.04
C GLU A 543 33.39 3.65 -38.76
N GLY A 544 33.30 2.37 -38.37
CA GLY A 544 34.18 1.76 -37.36
C GLY A 544 33.56 0.59 -36.58
N PRO A 545 33.83 -0.68 -36.93
CA PRO A 545 33.27 -1.82 -36.21
C PRO A 545 34.10 -2.11 -34.94
N GLY A 546 33.56 -1.81 -33.76
CA GLY A 546 34.10 -2.40 -32.52
C GLY A 546 33.72 -1.75 -31.19
N SER A 547 33.80 -0.42 -31.03
CA SER A 547 33.68 0.20 -29.69
C SER A 547 32.34 0.91 -29.40
N ASP A 548 31.59 1.32 -30.42
CA ASP A 548 30.38 2.15 -30.20
C ASP A 548 29.13 1.32 -29.84
N THR A 549 29.07 0.04 -30.27
CA THR A 549 27.92 -0.84 -29.99
C THR A 549 27.78 -1.17 -28.51
N GLY A 550 28.87 -1.48 -27.80
CA GLY A 550 28.84 -1.84 -26.38
C GLY A 550 28.42 -0.69 -25.46
N MET A 551 28.80 0.55 -25.80
CA MET A 551 28.42 1.74 -25.06
C MET A 551 26.94 2.11 -25.28
N ARG A 552 26.43 1.99 -26.52
CA ARG A 552 25.00 2.19 -26.83
C ARG A 552 24.11 1.21 -26.06
N THR A 553 24.58 -0.05 -25.92
CA THR A 553 23.92 -1.05 -25.06
C THR A 553 23.95 -0.66 -23.58
N SER A 554 25.07 -0.13 -23.08
CA SER A 554 25.20 0.34 -21.69
C SER A 554 24.27 1.52 -21.37
N VAL A 555 24.23 2.53 -22.23
CA VAL A 555 23.32 3.69 -22.10
C VAL A 555 21.87 3.25 -22.10
N ARG A 556 21.48 2.38 -23.05
CA ARG A 556 20.12 1.80 -23.09
C ARG A 556 19.81 1.01 -21.82
N SER A 557 20.74 0.19 -21.33
CA SER A 557 20.58 -0.57 -20.09
C SER A 557 20.38 0.34 -18.88
N VAL A 558 21.09 1.47 -18.81
CA VAL A 558 20.99 2.43 -17.72
C VAL A 558 19.68 3.21 -17.77
N ALA A 559 19.26 3.66 -18.95
CA ALA A 559 17.96 4.30 -19.15
C ALA A 559 16.80 3.36 -18.76
N GLN A 560 16.88 2.09 -19.20
CA GLN A 560 15.88 1.07 -18.84
C GLN A 560 15.92 0.72 -17.35
N GLY A 561 17.11 0.64 -16.74
CA GLY A 561 17.27 0.44 -15.30
C GLY A 561 16.65 1.57 -14.48
N ALA A 562 16.88 2.83 -14.89
CA ALA A 562 16.30 4.00 -14.23
C ALA A 562 14.78 4.02 -14.39
N LEU A 563 14.28 3.72 -15.59
CA LEU A 563 12.85 3.59 -15.85
C LEU A 563 12.22 2.49 -14.99
N ALA A 564 12.86 1.32 -14.92
CA ALA A 564 12.38 0.20 -14.10
C ALA A 564 12.32 0.56 -12.61
N ALA A 565 13.34 1.25 -12.08
CA ALA A 565 13.37 1.72 -10.69
C ALA A 565 12.25 2.73 -10.42
N THR A 566 12.06 3.71 -11.31
CA THR A 566 10.97 4.70 -11.21
C THR A 566 9.59 4.04 -11.27
N ARG A 567 9.37 3.10 -12.20
CA ARG A 567 8.10 2.33 -12.29
C ARG A 567 7.86 1.48 -11.05
N ALA A 568 8.91 0.85 -10.51
CA ALA A 568 8.81 0.09 -9.26
C ALA A 568 8.47 1.01 -8.08
N TRP A 569 9.01 2.22 -8.04
CA TRP A 569 8.65 3.23 -7.05
C TRP A 569 7.19 3.67 -7.18
N PHE A 570 6.69 3.96 -8.39
CA PHE A 570 5.29 4.28 -8.62
C PHE A 570 4.36 3.18 -8.08
N ARG A 571 4.64 1.91 -8.41
CA ARG A 571 3.89 0.75 -7.89
C ARG A 571 4.00 0.58 -6.37
N GLY A 572 5.16 0.90 -5.80
CA GLY A 572 5.42 0.81 -4.37
C GLY A 572 4.76 1.92 -3.55
N THR A 573 4.60 3.10 -4.13
CA THR A 573 4.08 4.31 -3.45
C THR A 573 2.56 4.45 -3.63
N PHE A 574 2.07 4.30 -4.85
CA PHE A 574 0.65 4.48 -5.20
C PHE A 574 -0.09 3.14 -5.21
N LYS A 575 -0.31 2.58 -4.02
CA LYS A 575 -0.94 1.26 -3.84
C LYS A 575 -2.47 1.30 -3.86
N GLN A 576 -3.06 2.39 -3.39
CA GLN A 576 -4.50 2.56 -3.34
C GLN A 576 -5.04 3.01 -4.70
N SER A 577 -6.36 2.96 -4.87
CA SER A 577 -7.06 3.57 -6.01
C SER A 577 -6.64 5.02 -6.18
N ILE A 578 -6.59 5.52 -7.42
CA ILE A 578 -6.17 6.90 -7.69
C ILE A 578 -7.20 7.88 -7.12
N PHE A 579 -8.47 7.47 -7.05
CA PHE A 579 -9.56 8.22 -6.47
C PHE A 579 -10.05 7.62 -5.15
N CYS A 580 -10.48 8.49 -4.23
CA CYS A 580 -11.18 8.10 -3.00
C CYS A 580 -12.62 8.64 -3.04
N ASN A 581 -13.58 7.76 -2.71
CA ASN A 581 -14.98 8.15 -2.57
C ASN A 581 -15.23 8.54 -1.11
N SER A 582 -15.32 9.85 -0.83
CA SER A 582 -15.92 10.34 0.40
C SER A 582 -17.45 10.34 0.28
N ASN A 583 -18.18 10.37 1.40
CA ASN A 583 -19.64 10.48 1.42
C ASN A 583 -20.21 11.75 0.75
N ASP A 584 -19.35 12.72 0.38
CA ASP A 584 -19.69 13.85 -0.47
C ASP A 584 -19.59 13.47 -1.95
N SER A 585 -20.55 13.92 -2.75
CA SER A 585 -20.72 13.73 -4.19
C SER A 585 -19.56 14.20 -5.10
N SER A 586 -18.39 14.54 -4.55
CA SER A 586 -17.20 14.99 -5.30
C SER A 586 -16.07 13.96 -5.25
N VAL A 587 -15.60 13.52 -6.42
CA VAL A 587 -14.41 12.65 -6.55
C VAL A 587 -13.15 13.42 -6.15
N ARG A 588 -12.34 12.82 -5.27
CA ARG A 588 -11.04 13.38 -4.85
C ARG A 588 -9.91 12.41 -5.17
N PHE A 589 -8.73 12.95 -5.48
CA PHE A 589 -7.52 12.14 -5.58
C PHE A 589 -7.12 11.63 -4.20
N THR A 590 -6.91 10.32 -4.08
CA THR A 590 -6.41 9.68 -2.85
C THR A 590 -5.07 10.28 -2.44
N TYR A 591 -4.24 10.58 -3.43
CA TYR A 591 -2.94 11.20 -3.28
C TYR A 591 -2.98 12.59 -3.94
N SER A 592 -3.09 13.64 -3.14
CA SER A 592 -3.35 15.01 -3.61
C SER A 592 -2.31 15.57 -4.60
N LYS A 593 -1.06 15.11 -4.54
CA LYS A 593 0.03 15.53 -5.44
C LYS A 593 0.34 14.53 -6.56
N GLU A 594 -0.40 13.43 -6.69
CA GLU A 594 -0.04 12.35 -7.61
C GLU A 594 0.13 12.83 -9.06
N ILE A 595 -0.82 13.61 -9.59
CA ILE A 595 -0.70 14.15 -10.95
C ILE A 595 0.52 15.08 -11.10
N GLN A 596 0.86 15.88 -10.09
CA GLN A 596 2.07 16.71 -10.11
C GLN A 596 3.35 15.86 -10.16
N VAL A 597 3.37 14.71 -9.49
CA VAL A 597 4.49 13.76 -9.56
C VAL A 597 4.63 13.19 -10.97
N TRP A 598 3.52 12.77 -11.58
CA TRP A 598 3.52 12.31 -12.96
C TRP A 598 4.03 13.39 -13.93
N GLN A 599 3.55 14.63 -13.79
CA GLN A 599 3.98 15.76 -14.60
C GLN A 599 5.49 16.01 -14.51
N GLN A 600 6.03 16.07 -13.28
CA GLN A 600 7.46 16.31 -13.08
C GLN A 600 8.35 15.21 -13.67
N LEU A 601 7.97 13.93 -13.51
CA LEU A 601 8.80 12.81 -13.98
C LEU A 601 8.67 12.55 -15.48
N VAL A 602 7.47 12.74 -16.06
CA VAL A 602 7.21 12.53 -17.49
C VAL A 602 7.90 13.60 -18.34
N GLU A 603 7.97 14.84 -17.86
CA GLU A 603 8.54 15.96 -18.62
C GLU A 603 10.08 16.06 -18.51
N ILE A 604 10.74 15.12 -17.82
CA ILE A 604 12.20 14.97 -17.87
C ILE A 604 12.62 14.55 -19.27
N ARG A 605 13.52 15.32 -19.88
CA ARG A 605 13.90 15.23 -21.30
C ARG A 605 14.87 14.08 -21.62
N PHE A 606 14.50 12.83 -21.29
CA PHE A 606 15.20 11.65 -21.81
C PHE A 606 15.07 11.56 -23.35
N PRO A 607 16.09 11.04 -24.07
CA PRO A 607 15.97 10.76 -25.50
C PRO A 607 14.78 9.82 -25.81
N GLU A 608 14.04 10.13 -26.88
CA GLU A 608 12.82 9.38 -27.24
C GLU A 608 13.09 7.89 -27.51
N GLU A 609 14.26 7.56 -28.06
CA GLU A 609 14.70 6.19 -28.35
C GLU A 609 14.79 5.25 -27.13
N HIS A 610 14.72 5.80 -25.91
CA HIS A 610 14.72 5.02 -24.67
C HIS A 610 13.32 4.82 -24.08
N GLY A 611 12.27 5.41 -24.65
CA GLY A 611 10.88 5.14 -24.30
C GLY A 611 10.44 5.61 -22.90
N TRP A 612 11.19 6.51 -22.25
CA TRP A 612 10.88 7.01 -20.90
C TRP A 612 9.48 7.62 -20.82
N LYS A 613 9.20 8.61 -21.69
CA LYS A 613 7.95 9.36 -21.72
C LYS A 613 6.76 8.48 -22.07
N GLU A 614 6.87 7.67 -23.12
CA GLU A 614 5.81 6.76 -23.58
C GLU A 614 5.45 5.72 -22.51
N SER A 615 6.46 5.11 -21.87
CA SER A 615 6.23 4.08 -20.85
C SER A 615 5.53 4.63 -19.62
N LEU A 616 5.93 5.82 -19.14
CA LEU A 616 5.31 6.45 -17.98
C LEU A 616 3.88 6.93 -18.27
N LEU A 617 3.62 7.47 -19.48
CA LEU A 617 2.27 7.82 -19.91
C LEU A 617 1.37 6.58 -20.03
N GLY A 618 1.90 5.47 -20.56
CA GLY A 618 1.18 4.19 -20.62
C GLY A 618 0.82 3.64 -19.24
N ASP A 619 1.73 3.74 -18.26
CA ASP A 619 1.46 3.35 -16.87
C ASP A 619 0.38 4.25 -16.22
N LEU A 620 0.40 5.56 -16.49
CA LEU A 620 -0.64 6.50 -16.04
C LEU A 620 -1.99 6.20 -16.69
N GLU A 621 -2.03 5.99 -18.00
CA GLU A 621 -3.23 5.63 -18.76
C GLU A 621 -3.85 4.35 -18.18
N GLY A 622 -3.03 3.31 -17.95
CA GLY A 622 -3.47 2.07 -17.33
C GLY A 622 -4.02 2.27 -15.92
N ARG A 623 -3.42 3.16 -15.12
CA ARG A 623 -3.87 3.48 -13.77
C ARG A 623 -5.18 4.26 -13.74
N LEU A 624 -5.37 5.24 -14.63
CA LEU A 624 -6.64 5.97 -14.77
C LEU A 624 -7.78 5.05 -15.22
N LYS A 625 -7.50 4.14 -16.17
CA LYS A 625 -8.48 3.19 -16.71
C LYS A 625 -8.94 2.10 -15.73
N GLN A 626 -8.24 1.89 -14.62
CA GLN A 626 -8.70 0.98 -13.56
C GLN A 626 -9.92 1.51 -12.79
N GLU A 627 -10.18 2.82 -12.88
CA GLU A 627 -11.28 3.47 -12.16
C GLU A 627 -12.59 3.40 -12.94
N ARG A 628 -13.71 3.61 -12.24
CA ARG A 628 -15.02 3.67 -12.89
C ARG A 628 -15.10 4.85 -13.87
N PRO A 629 -15.73 4.70 -15.06
CA PRO A 629 -15.80 5.77 -16.07
C PRO A 629 -16.34 7.10 -15.53
N LEU A 630 -17.41 7.09 -14.74
CA LEU A 630 -17.97 8.31 -14.12
C LEU A 630 -16.99 8.99 -13.15
N SER A 631 -16.19 8.21 -12.42
CA SER A 631 -15.18 8.76 -11.50
C SER A 631 -14.05 9.45 -12.27
N GLN A 632 -13.61 8.87 -13.39
CA GLN A 632 -12.60 9.48 -14.27
C GLN A 632 -13.10 10.81 -14.85
N ILE A 633 -14.34 10.84 -15.36
CA ILE A 633 -14.98 12.03 -15.94
C ILE A 633 -15.11 13.14 -14.89
N SER A 634 -15.63 12.80 -13.70
CA SER A 634 -15.79 13.74 -12.58
C SER A 634 -14.44 14.31 -12.13
N ALA A 635 -13.41 13.46 -12.02
CA ALA A 635 -12.07 13.89 -11.64
C ALA A 635 -11.43 14.83 -12.68
N TYR A 636 -11.59 14.57 -13.98
CA TYR A 636 -11.06 15.42 -15.06
C TYR A 636 -11.65 16.85 -14.98
N CYS A 637 -12.95 16.98 -14.68
CA CYS A 637 -13.64 18.25 -14.47
C CYS A 637 -13.33 18.97 -13.15
N SER A 638 -12.56 18.36 -12.24
CA SER A 638 -12.25 18.98 -10.94
C SER A 638 -11.15 20.04 -11.04
N THR A 639 -11.20 21.05 -10.15
CA THR A 639 -10.22 22.16 -10.11
C THR A 639 -8.85 21.77 -9.56
N GLY A 640 -8.72 20.60 -8.93
CA GLY A 640 -7.63 20.33 -8.00
C GLY A 640 -6.32 19.79 -8.60
N TRP A 641 -6.32 19.31 -9.85
CA TRP A 641 -5.19 18.51 -10.36
C TRP A 641 -4.27 19.22 -11.36
N ALA A 642 -4.69 20.33 -11.96
CA ALA A 642 -3.90 20.99 -12.99
C ALA A 642 -3.28 22.29 -12.49
N ALA A 643 -1.96 22.41 -12.62
CA ALA A 643 -1.27 23.70 -12.49
C ALA A 643 -1.73 24.64 -13.62
N ALA A 644 -1.89 25.92 -13.31
CA ALA A 644 -2.36 26.91 -14.27
C ALA A 644 -1.45 26.98 -15.52
N GLY A 645 -1.98 26.64 -16.69
CA GLY A 645 -1.49 27.18 -17.97
C GLY A 645 -0.67 26.31 -18.92
N ALA A 646 -0.58 24.98 -18.78
CA ALA A 646 0.13 24.16 -19.77
C ALA A 646 -0.66 22.93 -20.25
N GLU A 647 -0.86 22.80 -21.56
CA GLU A 647 -1.20 21.52 -22.22
C GLU A 647 0.00 20.56 -22.17
N ASP A 648 0.27 20.00 -21.00
CA ASP A 648 1.31 18.98 -20.86
C ASP A 648 0.84 17.60 -21.35
N SER A 649 1.80 16.70 -21.50
CA SER A 649 1.55 15.35 -22.04
C SER A 649 0.64 14.53 -21.14
N VAL A 650 0.71 14.79 -19.82
CA VAL A 650 -0.13 14.18 -18.79
C VAL A 650 -1.58 14.64 -18.91
N SER A 651 -1.82 15.93 -19.15
CA SER A 651 -3.16 16.48 -19.37
C SER A 651 -3.80 15.91 -20.63
N LYS A 652 -3.04 15.77 -21.73
CA LYS A 652 -3.51 15.11 -22.96
C LYS A 652 -3.85 13.64 -22.74
N CYS A 653 -3.03 12.93 -21.96
CA CYS A 653 -3.30 11.54 -21.57
C CYS A 653 -4.60 11.43 -20.77
N PHE A 654 -4.82 12.33 -19.81
CA PHE A 654 -6.04 12.31 -19.00
C PHE A 654 -7.26 12.70 -19.83
N GLU A 655 -7.15 13.69 -20.72
CA GLU A 655 -8.22 14.04 -21.66
C GLU A 655 -8.63 12.86 -22.55
N LYS A 656 -7.65 12.16 -23.14
CA LYS A 656 -7.90 10.93 -23.91
C LYS A 656 -8.66 9.90 -23.08
N CYS A 657 -8.22 9.64 -21.84
CA CYS A 657 -8.90 8.70 -20.94
C CYS A 657 -10.33 9.15 -20.60
N ALA A 658 -10.56 10.44 -20.37
CA ALA A 658 -11.88 10.98 -20.08
C ALA A 658 -12.83 10.85 -21.28
N ILE A 659 -12.36 11.12 -22.50
CA ILE A 659 -13.15 10.96 -23.74
C ILE A 659 -13.50 9.48 -23.98
N GLU A 660 -12.55 8.57 -23.75
CA GLU A 660 -12.81 7.13 -23.83
C GLU A 660 -13.80 6.67 -22.75
N ALA A 661 -13.68 7.18 -21.53
CA ALA A 661 -14.59 6.91 -20.44
C ALA A 661 -16.02 7.39 -20.74
N VAL A 662 -16.19 8.53 -21.42
CA VAL A 662 -17.51 8.97 -21.91
C VAL A 662 -18.13 7.92 -22.83
N GLY A 663 -17.36 7.39 -23.78
CA GLY A 663 -17.84 6.34 -24.68
C GLY A 663 -18.37 5.10 -23.94
N LEU A 664 -17.70 4.70 -22.86
CA LEU A 664 -18.14 3.60 -22.00
C LEU A 664 -19.35 3.98 -21.12
N ALA A 665 -19.38 5.21 -20.59
CA ALA A 665 -20.47 5.71 -19.75
C ALA A 665 -21.77 5.97 -20.54
N CYS A 666 -21.70 6.17 -21.86
CA CYS A 666 -22.87 6.29 -22.72
C CYS A 666 -23.63 4.95 -22.90
N GLN A 667 -22.98 3.79 -22.73
CA GLN A 667 -23.62 2.48 -22.91
C GLN A 667 -24.78 2.18 -21.93
N PRO A 668 -24.66 2.41 -20.62
CA PRO A 668 -25.76 2.17 -19.66
C PRO A 668 -26.88 3.23 -19.70
N GLN A 669 -26.82 4.23 -20.60
CA GLN A 669 -27.79 5.34 -20.71
C GLN A 669 -28.03 6.14 -19.41
N THR A 670 -27.02 6.22 -18.54
CA THR A 670 -27.07 7.05 -17.33
C THR A 670 -26.66 8.49 -17.62
N SER A 671 -27.15 9.46 -16.83
CA SER A 671 -26.72 10.86 -16.92
C SER A 671 -25.23 11.00 -16.56
N ILE A 672 -24.45 11.61 -17.45
CA ILE A 672 -23.01 11.87 -17.29
C ILE A 672 -22.77 13.30 -16.81
N LEU A 673 -23.56 14.26 -17.31
CA LEU A 673 -23.36 15.68 -17.06
C LEU A 673 -24.01 16.18 -15.77
N GLU A 674 -24.92 15.39 -15.19
CA GLU A 674 -25.58 15.72 -13.92
C GLU A 674 -24.58 15.69 -12.75
N GLY A 675 -24.53 16.78 -11.97
CA GLY A 675 -23.64 16.90 -10.81
C GLY A 675 -22.16 17.18 -11.12
N LEU A 676 -21.77 17.33 -12.39
CA LEU A 676 -20.40 17.71 -12.76
C LEU A 676 -20.08 19.17 -12.41
N SER A 677 -18.85 19.42 -11.96
CA SER A 677 -18.33 20.75 -11.70
C SER A 677 -18.10 21.52 -13.01
N GLN A 678 -18.65 22.73 -13.13
CA GLN A 678 -18.41 23.66 -14.26
C GLN A 678 -17.20 24.57 -14.03
N SER A 679 -16.29 24.18 -13.15
CA SER A 679 -15.20 25.05 -12.69
C SER A 679 -14.13 25.34 -13.74
N ASN A 680 -13.90 24.41 -14.69
CA ASN A 680 -13.04 24.62 -15.84
C ASN A 680 -13.86 24.49 -17.14
N LEU A 681 -14.24 25.64 -17.71
CA LEU A 681 -15.13 25.73 -18.86
C LEU A 681 -14.56 25.08 -20.13
N GLN A 682 -13.23 25.10 -20.32
CA GLN A 682 -12.58 24.47 -21.47
C GLN A 682 -12.71 22.95 -21.42
N ARG A 683 -12.33 22.34 -20.28
CA ARG A 683 -12.43 20.88 -20.07
C ARG A 683 -13.87 20.39 -20.15
N PHE A 684 -14.77 21.17 -19.54
CA PHE A 684 -16.18 20.87 -19.57
C PHE A 684 -16.75 20.94 -21.00
N GLY A 685 -16.32 21.91 -21.82
CA GLY A 685 -16.68 22.01 -23.24
C GLY A 685 -16.22 20.82 -24.08
N ILE A 686 -14.98 20.35 -23.87
CA ILE A 686 -14.44 19.14 -24.53
C ILE A 686 -15.26 17.91 -24.14
N LEU A 687 -15.58 17.75 -22.86
CA LEU A 687 -16.42 16.65 -22.35
C LEU A 687 -17.84 16.70 -22.89
N ALA A 688 -18.49 17.87 -22.88
CA ALA A 688 -19.82 18.04 -23.47
C ALA A 688 -19.82 17.66 -24.95
N SER A 689 -18.77 18.03 -25.69
CA SER A 689 -18.59 17.62 -27.08
C SER A 689 -18.44 16.11 -27.25
N ALA A 690 -17.67 15.45 -26.36
CA ALA A 690 -17.56 14.00 -26.36
C ALA A 690 -18.90 13.33 -26.06
N VAL A 691 -19.66 13.86 -25.10
CA VAL A 691 -20.99 13.37 -24.73
C VAL A 691 -21.95 13.46 -25.92
N VAL A 692 -22.03 14.62 -26.60
CA VAL A 692 -22.87 14.78 -27.80
C VAL A 692 -22.46 13.76 -28.87
N THR A 693 -21.18 13.70 -29.23
CA THR A 693 -20.71 12.88 -30.36
C THR A 693 -20.74 11.37 -30.11
N LYS A 694 -20.59 10.94 -28.85
CA LYS A 694 -20.59 9.51 -28.46
C LYS A 694 -21.97 8.98 -28.09
N SER A 695 -22.89 9.84 -27.60
CA SER A 695 -24.27 9.45 -27.31
C SER A 695 -25.20 9.51 -28.52
N TRP A 696 -24.81 10.23 -29.58
CA TRP A 696 -25.65 10.39 -30.77
C TRP A 696 -25.98 9.04 -31.45
N PRO A 697 -27.22 8.83 -31.93
CA PRO A 697 -27.57 7.63 -32.68
C PRO A 697 -26.73 7.48 -33.95
N ARG A 698 -26.23 6.26 -34.20
CA ARG A 698 -25.39 5.97 -35.37
C ARG A 698 -25.92 4.78 -36.16
N CYS A 699 -25.93 4.90 -37.47
CA CYS A 699 -26.18 3.81 -38.42
C CYS A 699 -24.94 3.65 -39.32
N ASN A 700 -24.37 2.45 -39.40
CA ASN A 700 -23.15 2.15 -40.18
C ASN A 700 -21.95 3.07 -39.88
N GLY A 701 -21.87 3.62 -38.66
CA GLY A 701 -20.78 4.49 -38.21
C GLY A 701 -21.02 6.00 -38.42
N GLU A 702 -22.01 6.37 -39.23
CA GLU A 702 -22.42 7.76 -39.49
C GLU A 702 -23.50 8.23 -38.51
N ALA A 703 -23.52 9.55 -38.23
CA ALA A 703 -24.52 10.18 -37.38
C ALA A 703 -25.89 10.21 -38.07
N VAL A 704 -26.92 9.74 -37.38
CA VAL A 704 -28.29 9.73 -37.90
C VAL A 704 -28.86 11.16 -37.96
N ASP A 705 -29.50 11.50 -39.08
CA ASP A 705 -30.23 12.76 -39.32
C ASP A 705 -31.74 12.54 -39.54
N ASP A 706 -32.22 11.30 -39.34
CA ASP A 706 -33.63 10.96 -39.42
C ASP A 706 -34.44 11.57 -38.25
N LEU A 707 -35.59 12.17 -38.57
CA LEU A 707 -36.40 12.92 -37.62
C LEU A 707 -36.92 12.05 -36.48
N ALA A 708 -37.32 10.80 -36.76
CA ALA A 708 -37.91 9.92 -35.75
C ALA A 708 -36.87 9.41 -34.75
N GLU A 709 -35.71 8.98 -35.24
CA GLU A 709 -34.61 8.50 -34.39
C GLU A 709 -33.99 9.64 -33.57
N VAL A 710 -33.83 10.84 -34.14
CA VAL A 710 -33.35 12.01 -33.39
C VAL A 710 -34.37 12.44 -32.34
N LEU A 711 -35.68 12.45 -32.64
CA LEU A 711 -36.71 12.76 -31.64
C LEU A 711 -36.67 11.76 -30.47
N LYS A 712 -36.53 10.47 -30.77
CA LYS A 712 -36.39 9.42 -29.76
C LYS A 712 -35.16 9.65 -28.89
N TYR A 713 -34.02 9.99 -29.47
CA TYR A 713 -32.82 10.37 -28.71
C TYR A 713 -33.09 11.57 -27.78
N LEU A 714 -33.70 12.64 -28.27
CA LEU A 714 -34.00 13.83 -27.48
C LEU A 714 -34.89 13.55 -26.26
N LEU A 715 -35.86 12.65 -26.42
CA LEU A 715 -36.85 12.32 -25.40
C LEU A 715 -36.36 11.29 -24.39
N THR A 716 -35.49 10.37 -24.80
CA THR A 716 -35.03 9.25 -23.97
C THR A 716 -33.71 9.53 -23.27
N TRP A 717 -32.83 10.35 -23.85
CA TRP A 717 -31.47 10.50 -23.35
C TRP A 717 -31.38 11.57 -22.24
N PRO A 718 -30.92 11.23 -21.03
CA PRO A 718 -31.09 12.08 -19.85
C PRO A 718 -30.30 13.39 -19.91
N ASP A 719 -29.07 13.38 -20.42
CA ASP A 719 -28.26 14.60 -20.47
C ASP A 719 -28.69 15.60 -21.55
N VAL A 720 -29.66 15.28 -22.42
CA VAL A 720 -30.16 16.21 -23.44
C VAL A 720 -30.63 17.51 -22.79
N LYS A 721 -31.32 17.43 -21.65
CA LYS A 721 -31.73 18.60 -20.86
C LYS A 721 -30.52 19.44 -20.44
N HIS A 722 -29.46 18.80 -19.96
CA HIS A 722 -28.23 19.47 -19.56
C HIS A 722 -27.52 20.10 -20.76
N LEU A 723 -27.45 19.40 -21.89
CA LEU A 723 -26.87 19.88 -23.14
C LEU A 723 -27.62 21.10 -23.69
N PHE A 724 -28.96 21.07 -23.73
CA PHE A 724 -29.77 22.22 -24.17
C PHE A 724 -29.65 23.43 -23.24
N LYS A 725 -29.54 23.19 -21.93
CA LYS A 725 -29.23 24.26 -20.97
C LYS A 725 -27.88 24.90 -21.29
N LEU A 726 -26.83 24.08 -21.40
CA LEU A 726 -25.45 24.53 -21.65
C LEU A 726 -25.29 25.24 -22.99
N TYR A 727 -25.86 24.66 -24.05
CA TYR A 727 -25.76 25.15 -25.42
C TYR A 727 -26.38 26.55 -25.60
N ARG A 728 -27.25 26.99 -24.69
CA ARG A 728 -27.93 28.30 -24.80
C ARG A 728 -27.60 29.30 -23.70
N THR A 729 -27.10 28.89 -22.54
CA THR A 729 -26.85 29.82 -21.41
C THR A 729 -25.40 30.27 -21.22
N ASP A 730 -24.40 29.60 -21.83
CA ASP A 730 -22.98 29.86 -21.52
C ASP A 730 -22.10 29.95 -22.78
N GLU A 731 -22.03 31.15 -23.37
CA GLU A 731 -21.24 31.44 -24.58
C GLU A 731 -19.76 31.04 -24.44
N LYS A 732 -19.24 31.02 -23.21
CA LYS A 732 -17.84 30.63 -22.93
C LYS A 732 -17.62 29.13 -23.06
N ILE A 733 -18.62 28.30 -22.76
CA ILE A 733 -18.53 26.84 -22.94
C ILE A 733 -18.67 26.49 -24.42
N LEU A 734 -19.58 27.17 -25.14
CA LEU A 734 -19.78 26.99 -26.57
C LEU A 734 -18.51 27.22 -27.40
N ALA A 735 -17.66 28.16 -26.97
CA ALA A 735 -16.37 28.42 -27.62
C ALA A 735 -15.42 27.21 -27.61
N HIS A 736 -15.60 26.26 -26.68
CA HIS A 736 -14.76 25.09 -26.50
C HIS A 736 -15.42 23.77 -26.92
N ILE A 737 -16.65 23.80 -27.46
CA ILE A 737 -17.29 22.63 -28.09
C ILE A 737 -16.74 22.47 -29.51
N THR A 738 -16.49 21.23 -29.95
CA THR A 738 -16.02 20.95 -31.32
C THR A 738 -17.08 21.29 -32.38
N GLU A 739 -16.65 21.55 -33.61
CA GLU A 739 -17.57 21.86 -34.72
C GLU A 739 -18.56 20.72 -35.01
N ASP A 740 -18.11 19.45 -34.91
CA ASP A 740 -19.01 18.29 -35.05
C ASP A 740 -20.09 18.27 -33.97
N GLY A 741 -19.72 18.57 -32.71
CA GLY A 741 -20.66 18.69 -31.61
C GLY A 741 -21.69 19.81 -31.84
N LYS A 742 -21.27 20.97 -32.35
CA LYS A 742 -22.17 22.08 -32.70
C LYS A 742 -23.15 21.71 -33.80
N LYS A 743 -22.69 21.01 -34.84
CA LYS A 743 -23.54 20.54 -35.95
C LYS A 743 -24.65 19.61 -35.45
N LEU A 744 -24.31 18.64 -34.60
CA LEU A 744 -25.30 17.70 -34.03
C LEU A 744 -26.31 18.43 -33.12
N MET A 745 -25.86 19.39 -32.30
CA MET A 745 -26.76 20.20 -31.48
C MET A 745 -27.71 21.07 -32.33
N ALA A 746 -27.27 21.56 -33.49
CA ALA A 746 -28.14 22.27 -34.43
C ALA A 746 -29.21 21.36 -35.06
N THR A 747 -28.84 20.12 -35.43
CA THR A 747 -29.79 19.10 -35.90
C THR A 747 -30.84 18.79 -34.84
N ALA A 748 -30.42 18.58 -33.58
CA ALA A 748 -31.30 18.37 -32.44
C ALA A 748 -32.33 19.50 -32.28
N ASP A 749 -31.88 20.76 -32.37
CA ASP A 749 -32.77 21.92 -32.26
C ASP A 749 -33.77 22.02 -33.43
N SER A 750 -33.32 21.74 -34.65
CA SER A 750 -34.17 21.74 -35.85
C SER A 750 -35.30 20.70 -35.74
N VAL A 751 -34.96 19.46 -35.36
CA VAL A 751 -35.93 18.36 -35.19
C VAL A 751 -36.96 18.70 -34.13
N PHE A 752 -36.54 19.22 -32.98
CA PHE A 752 -37.45 19.61 -31.91
C PHE A 752 -38.42 20.73 -32.35
N THR A 753 -37.94 21.70 -33.15
CA THR A 753 -38.80 22.77 -33.71
C THR A 753 -39.93 22.21 -34.57
N LYS A 754 -39.58 21.34 -35.53
CA LYS A 754 -40.56 20.74 -36.45
C LYS A 754 -41.65 19.96 -35.71
N VAL A 755 -41.29 19.22 -34.67
CA VAL A 755 -42.24 18.43 -33.88
C VAL A 755 -43.17 19.32 -33.05
N ALA A 756 -42.64 20.40 -32.47
CA ALA A 756 -43.46 21.38 -31.74
C ALA A 756 -44.48 22.07 -32.67
N GLU A 757 -44.08 22.44 -33.89
CA GLU A 757 -44.99 22.99 -34.91
C GLU A 757 -46.07 21.97 -35.35
N ALA A 758 -45.70 20.69 -35.49
CA ALA A 758 -46.63 19.62 -35.83
C ALA A 758 -47.71 19.39 -34.74
N LEU A 759 -47.35 19.52 -33.46
CA LEU A 759 -48.29 19.45 -32.33
C LEU A 759 -49.31 20.58 -32.35
N LEU A 760 -48.87 21.80 -32.64
CA LEU A 760 -49.73 22.98 -32.75
C LEU A 760 -50.71 22.85 -33.93
N SER A 761 -50.22 22.39 -35.07
CA SER A 761 -50.99 22.26 -36.33
C SER A 761 -51.83 20.97 -36.45
N ARG A 762 -51.83 20.09 -35.45
CA ARG A 762 -52.50 18.76 -35.47
C ARG A 762 -51.96 17.78 -36.52
N THR A 763 -50.79 18.05 -37.11
CA THR A 763 -50.14 17.21 -38.12
C THR A 763 -49.13 16.22 -37.52
N VAL A 764 -49.02 16.17 -36.19
CA VAL A 764 -48.17 15.20 -35.49
C VAL A 764 -48.61 13.77 -35.82
N LEU A 765 -47.63 12.88 -36.05
CA LEU A 765 -47.91 11.45 -36.21
C LEU A 765 -48.38 10.85 -34.89
N VAL A 766 -49.30 9.89 -34.95
CA VAL A 766 -49.83 9.22 -33.74
C VAL A 766 -48.71 8.54 -32.94
N GLU A 767 -47.75 7.90 -33.61
CA GLU A 767 -46.59 7.27 -32.95
C GLU A 767 -45.69 8.29 -32.24
N GLN A 768 -45.49 9.47 -32.84
CA GLN A 768 -44.70 10.56 -32.24
C GLN A 768 -45.41 11.15 -31.03
N LEU A 769 -46.74 11.32 -31.11
CA LEU A 769 -47.55 11.78 -29.98
C LEU A 769 -47.55 10.78 -28.82
N GLN A 770 -47.60 9.47 -29.12
CA GLN A 770 -47.45 8.41 -28.11
C GLN A 770 -46.05 8.38 -27.49
N LEU A 771 -45.00 8.64 -28.27
CA LEU A 771 -43.63 8.74 -27.76
C LEU A 771 -43.47 9.96 -26.84
N ILE A 772 -44.01 11.11 -27.23
CA ILE A 772 -44.00 12.34 -26.42
C ILE A 772 -44.79 12.15 -25.13
N ARG A 773 -45.94 11.45 -25.17
CA ARG A 773 -46.69 11.03 -23.97
C ARG A 773 -45.80 10.30 -22.98
N ASN A 774 -45.06 9.30 -23.46
CA ASN A 774 -44.25 8.45 -22.60
C ASN A 774 -43.08 9.23 -21.96
N HIS A 775 -42.67 10.34 -22.57
CA HIS A 775 -41.56 11.19 -22.13
C HIS A 775 -41.99 12.66 -21.93
N MET A 776 -43.21 12.88 -21.44
CA MET A 776 -43.84 14.21 -21.39
C MET A 776 -43.01 15.22 -20.58
N THR A 777 -42.44 14.80 -19.46
CA THR A 777 -41.61 15.65 -18.59
C THR A 777 -40.37 16.14 -19.31
N GLN A 778 -39.64 15.25 -19.99
CA GLN A 778 -38.44 15.59 -20.76
C GLN A 778 -38.78 16.54 -21.92
N PHE A 779 -39.87 16.29 -22.65
CA PHE A 779 -40.30 17.17 -23.73
C PHE A 779 -40.62 18.59 -23.23
N LEU A 780 -41.39 18.69 -22.14
CA LEU A 780 -41.73 19.99 -21.53
C LEU A 780 -40.51 20.72 -20.98
N ASP A 781 -39.55 20.00 -20.38
CA ASP A 781 -38.29 20.58 -19.91
C ASP A 781 -37.49 21.20 -21.07
N ILE A 782 -37.37 20.49 -22.21
CA ILE A 782 -36.70 21.01 -23.41
C ILE A 782 -37.48 22.21 -23.98
N TRP A 783 -38.82 22.15 -24.00
CA TRP A 783 -39.68 23.26 -24.43
C TRP A 783 -39.49 24.51 -23.55
N GLU A 784 -39.43 24.36 -22.23
CA GLU A 784 -39.19 25.48 -21.31
C GLU A 784 -37.82 26.13 -21.51
N LEU A 785 -36.78 25.31 -21.74
CA LEU A 785 -35.43 25.81 -22.04
C LEU A 785 -35.41 26.59 -23.36
N LYS A 786 -36.20 26.18 -24.34
CA LYS A 786 -36.35 26.88 -25.63
C LYS A 786 -37.19 28.15 -25.53
N ARG A 787 -38.30 28.11 -24.78
CA ARG A 787 -39.25 29.23 -24.58
C ARG A 787 -38.56 30.51 -24.09
N LYS A 788 -37.53 30.39 -23.24
CA LYS A 788 -36.75 31.53 -22.72
C LYS A 788 -35.97 32.32 -23.78
N SER A 789 -35.99 31.91 -25.04
CA SER A 789 -35.22 32.48 -26.15
C SER A 789 -36.03 32.76 -27.43
N LEU A 790 -37.35 32.57 -27.38
CA LEU A 790 -38.26 32.79 -28.52
C LEU A 790 -38.79 34.23 -28.54
N SER A 791 -39.29 34.66 -29.70
CA SER A 791 -39.86 36.01 -29.86
C SER A 791 -41.23 36.13 -29.16
N PRO A 792 -41.72 37.35 -28.81
CA PRO A 792 -42.97 37.55 -28.07
C PRO A 792 -44.24 36.98 -28.74
N GLN A 793 -44.20 36.60 -30.03
CA GLN A 793 -45.33 35.99 -30.72
C GLN A 793 -45.51 34.49 -30.41
N GLU A 794 -44.45 33.80 -29.96
CA GLU A 794 -44.44 32.36 -29.64
C GLU A 794 -44.71 32.08 -28.14
N GLU A 795 -44.71 33.12 -27.29
CA GLU A 795 -45.04 33.05 -25.85
C GLU A 795 -46.52 32.73 -25.57
N LYS A 796 -47.37 32.66 -26.59
CA LYS A 796 -48.83 32.67 -26.44
C LYS A 796 -49.46 31.29 -26.14
N TYR A 797 -48.75 30.19 -26.35
CA TYR A 797 -49.31 28.84 -26.24
C TYR A 797 -48.74 28.06 -25.05
N ASP A 798 -49.62 27.62 -24.16
CA ASP A 798 -49.27 26.68 -23.09
C ASP A 798 -49.17 25.27 -23.68
N MET A 799 -47.95 24.82 -23.94
CA MET A 799 -47.66 23.50 -24.53
C MET A 799 -48.21 22.35 -23.69
N LYS A 800 -48.36 22.53 -22.36
CA LYS A 800 -48.98 21.53 -21.50
C LYS A 800 -50.46 21.37 -21.85
N ASN A 801 -51.19 22.48 -22.01
CA ASN A 801 -52.59 22.44 -22.42
C ASN A 801 -52.76 21.90 -23.84
N VAL A 802 -51.84 22.23 -24.76
CA VAL A 802 -51.84 21.65 -26.12
C VAL A 802 -51.69 20.13 -26.06
N LEU A 803 -50.71 19.62 -25.29
CA LEU A 803 -50.53 18.17 -25.11
C LEU A 803 -51.74 17.52 -24.44
N ASP A 804 -52.33 18.14 -23.41
CA ASP A 804 -53.55 17.65 -22.75
C ASP A 804 -54.74 17.57 -23.72
N SER A 805 -54.89 18.53 -24.63
CA SER A 805 -55.91 18.48 -25.69
C SER A 805 -55.63 17.37 -26.70
N ARG A 806 -54.41 17.30 -27.25
CA ARG A 806 -53.98 16.23 -28.19
C ARG A 806 -54.13 14.85 -27.56
N TRP A 807 -53.94 14.78 -26.25
CA TRP A 807 -54.09 13.56 -25.50
C TRP A 807 -55.52 13.04 -25.43
N LYS A 808 -56.47 13.93 -25.12
CA LYS A 808 -57.88 13.56 -25.09
C LYS A 808 -58.34 13.06 -26.46
N GLU A 809 -57.86 13.68 -27.55
CA GLU A 809 -58.07 13.20 -28.93
C GLU A 809 -57.53 11.76 -29.11
N LEU A 810 -56.31 11.47 -28.66
CA LEU A 810 -55.73 10.13 -28.73
C LEU A 810 -56.47 9.10 -27.85
N GLN A 811 -56.88 9.46 -26.63
CA GLN A 811 -57.65 8.58 -25.75
C GLN A 811 -59.00 8.21 -26.36
N PHE A 812 -59.65 9.18 -27.03
CA PHE A 812 -60.89 8.94 -27.74
C PHE A 812 -60.70 7.91 -28.85
N LEU A 813 -59.67 8.06 -29.68
CA LEU A 813 -59.30 7.09 -30.73
C LEU A 813 -59.02 5.69 -30.15
N GLN A 814 -58.23 5.60 -29.08
CA GLN A 814 -57.88 4.32 -28.45
C GLN A 814 -59.10 3.60 -27.85
N LYS A 815 -60.04 4.35 -27.26
CA LYS A 815 -61.30 3.78 -26.75
C LYS A 815 -62.17 3.22 -27.87
N GLU A 816 -62.32 3.97 -28.97
CA GLU A 816 -63.11 3.50 -30.11
C GLU A 816 -62.44 2.30 -30.79
N GLN A 817 -61.10 2.28 -30.88
CA GLN A 817 -60.35 1.12 -31.35
C GLN A 817 -60.58 -0.14 -30.49
N SER A 818 -60.59 -0.01 -29.16
CA SER A 818 -60.90 -1.13 -28.24
C SER A 818 -62.33 -1.65 -28.45
N ARG A 819 -63.30 -0.75 -28.61
CA ARG A 819 -64.71 -1.13 -28.86
C ARG A 819 -64.87 -1.89 -30.15
N VAL A 820 -64.24 -1.42 -31.23
CA VAL A 820 -64.24 -2.10 -32.53
C VAL A 820 -63.54 -3.47 -32.45
N ASP A 821 -62.41 -3.57 -31.73
CA ASP A 821 -61.71 -4.85 -31.52
C ASP A 821 -62.59 -5.87 -30.77
N SER A 822 -63.24 -5.45 -29.68
CA SER A 822 -64.17 -6.29 -28.92
C SER A 822 -65.35 -6.76 -29.77
N LEU A 823 -65.92 -5.86 -30.59
CA LEU A 823 -66.98 -6.19 -31.55
C LEU A 823 -66.52 -7.24 -32.58
N LEU A 824 -65.37 -7.01 -33.22
CA LEU A 824 -64.82 -7.94 -34.23
C LEU A 824 -64.51 -9.32 -33.63
N LYS A 825 -63.97 -9.38 -32.41
CA LYS A 825 -63.69 -10.63 -31.71
C LYS A 825 -64.96 -11.41 -31.39
N LEU A 826 -66.03 -10.75 -30.94
CA LEU A 826 -67.31 -11.41 -30.70
C LEU A 826 -67.95 -11.92 -32.00
N CYS A 827 -67.89 -11.14 -33.09
CA CYS A 827 -68.37 -11.58 -34.40
C CYS A 827 -67.59 -12.80 -34.92
N GLU A 828 -66.26 -12.83 -34.76
CA GLU A 828 -65.44 -13.99 -35.16
C GLU A 828 -65.76 -15.24 -34.32
N GLY A 829 -66.06 -15.06 -33.03
CA GLY A 829 -66.43 -16.15 -32.12
C GLY A 829 -67.69 -16.92 -32.52
N VAL A 830 -68.63 -16.28 -33.22
CA VAL A 830 -69.90 -16.89 -33.69
C VAL A 830 -69.96 -17.12 -35.19
N LYS A 831 -68.85 -16.91 -35.91
CA LYS A 831 -68.75 -17.01 -37.37
C LYS A 831 -69.23 -18.32 -37.98
N HIS A 832 -69.18 -19.41 -37.21
CA HIS A 832 -69.65 -20.73 -37.61
C HIS A 832 -71.18 -20.86 -37.59
N TRP A 833 -71.87 -20.00 -36.84
CA TRP A 833 -73.34 -19.93 -36.80
C TRP A 833 -73.90 -18.77 -37.62
N VAL A 834 -73.26 -17.59 -37.61
CA VAL A 834 -73.70 -16.37 -38.34
C VAL A 834 -72.47 -15.63 -38.86
N LYS A 835 -72.48 -15.24 -40.14
CA LYS A 835 -71.37 -14.49 -40.74
C LYS A 835 -71.75 -13.02 -40.87
N VAL A 836 -71.11 -12.15 -40.10
CA VAL A 836 -71.37 -10.70 -40.12
C VAL A 836 -70.43 -10.00 -41.12
N ASP A 837 -70.95 -9.14 -42.02
CA ASP A 837 -70.11 -8.36 -42.94
C ASP A 837 -69.44 -7.16 -42.26
N CYS A 838 -68.31 -7.43 -41.61
CA CYS A 838 -67.50 -6.39 -40.95
C CYS A 838 -66.39 -5.82 -41.86
N ARG A 839 -66.38 -6.07 -43.19
CA ARG A 839 -65.20 -5.83 -44.05
C ARG A 839 -64.67 -4.39 -43.99
N LYS A 840 -65.55 -3.39 -44.10
CA LYS A 840 -65.17 -1.97 -44.11
C LYS A 840 -64.52 -1.52 -42.78
N ILE A 841 -65.04 -2.02 -41.66
CA ILE A 841 -64.54 -1.66 -40.33
C ILE A 841 -63.24 -2.43 -40.04
N ALA A 842 -63.16 -3.70 -40.44
CA ALA A 842 -61.96 -4.52 -40.31
C ALA A 842 -60.77 -4.00 -41.14
N GLU A 843 -61.02 -3.55 -42.38
CA GLU A 843 -59.98 -2.91 -43.21
C GLU A 843 -59.42 -1.64 -42.55
N LYS A 844 -60.30 -0.76 -42.05
CA LYS A 844 -59.90 0.45 -41.30
C LYS A 844 -59.20 0.15 -39.97
N HIS A 845 -59.54 -0.97 -39.33
CA HIS A 845 -58.91 -1.41 -38.08
C HIS A 845 -57.51 -2.00 -38.30
N ALA A 846 -57.26 -2.58 -39.47
CA ALA A 846 -55.97 -3.16 -39.85
C ALA A 846 -54.94 -2.13 -40.32
N GLU A 847 -55.33 -0.87 -40.55
CA GLU A 847 -54.41 0.20 -40.93
C GLU A 847 -53.42 0.55 -39.81
N ASP A 848 -52.16 0.83 -40.17
CA ASP A 848 -51.17 1.35 -39.24
C ASP A 848 -51.45 2.83 -38.91
N LEU A 849 -52.25 3.04 -37.86
CA LEU A 849 -52.58 4.38 -37.37
C LEU A 849 -51.36 5.13 -36.83
N GLY A 850 -50.27 4.45 -36.47
CA GLY A 850 -49.06 5.07 -35.93
C GLY A 850 -48.42 6.07 -36.89
N ARG A 851 -48.48 5.77 -38.20
CA ARG A 851 -47.88 6.57 -39.28
C ARG A 851 -48.82 7.64 -39.87
N LYS A 852 -50.06 7.74 -39.38
CA LYS A 852 -51.01 8.77 -39.83
C LYS A 852 -50.95 10.01 -38.96
N CYS A 853 -51.32 11.15 -39.52
CA CYS A 853 -51.40 12.40 -38.76
C CYS A 853 -52.65 12.40 -37.87
N LEU A 854 -52.58 13.02 -36.68
CA LEU A 854 -53.70 13.02 -35.73
C LEU A 854 -54.99 13.61 -36.33
N ASN A 855 -54.88 14.68 -37.13
CA ASN A 855 -56.01 15.30 -37.82
C ASN A 855 -56.70 14.42 -38.87
N GLU A 856 -56.02 13.40 -39.39
CA GLU A 856 -56.58 12.44 -40.36
C GLU A 856 -57.37 11.33 -39.65
N VAL A 857 -56.99 10.98 -38.42
CA VAL A 857 -57.62 9.89 -37.65
C VAL A 857 -58.67 10.37 -36.65
N VAL A 858 -58.60 11.63 -36.19
CA VAL A 858 -59.59 12.25 -35.30
C VAL A 858 -60.03 13.60 -35.89
N MET A 859 -61.21 13.58 -36.50
CA MET A 859 -61.84 14.77 -37.06
C MET A 859 -62.67 15.47 -35.98
N ALA A 860 -62.58 16.80 -35.92
CA ALA A 860 -63.46 17.60 -35.08
C ALA A 860 -64.60 18.13 -35.95
N SER A 861 -65.83 17.69 -35.66
CA SER A 861 -67.03 18.21 -36.31
C SER A 861 -67.76 19.14 -35.34
N PRO A 862 -68.29 20.29 -35.79
CA PRO A 862 -69.22 21.06 -34.97
C PRO A 862 -70.48 20.23 -34.74
N SER A 863 -70.89 20.07 -33.47
CA SER A 863 -72.15 19.42 -33.14
C SER A 863 -73.32 20.26 -33.67
N PRO A 864 -74.35 19.66 -34.29
CA PRO A 864 -75.57 20.37 -34.70
C PRO A 864 -76.38 20.91 -33.52
N THR A 865 -76.16 20.39 -32.31
CA THR A 865 -77.09 20.49 -31.18
C THR A 865 -76.49 21.14 -29.92
N SER A 866 -75.17 21.35 -29.86
CA SER A 866 -74.48 21.97 -28.72
C SER A 866 -73.31 22.87 -29.15
N LEU A 867 -72.81 23.70 -28.22
CA LEU A 867 -71.57 24.49 -28.38
C LEU A 867 -70.30 23.61 -28.24
N ASP A 868 -70.45 22.31 -27.95
CA ASP A 868 -69.33 21.39 -27.77
C ASP A 868 -68.89 20.79 -29.11
N MET A 869 -67.57 20.63 -29.26
CA MET A 869 -66.97 19.95 -30.42
C MET A 869 -67.18 18.45 -30.29
N GLU A 870 -67.75 17.81 -31.30
CA GLU A 870 -67.94 16.36 -31.34
C GLU A 870 -66.78 15.72 -32.12
N TRP A 871 -66.11 14.75 -31.51
CA TRP A 871 -65.00 14.03 -32.14
C TRP A 871 -65.51 12.81 -32.89
N VAL A 872 -65.03 12.64 -34.12
CA VAL A 872 -65.33 11.50 -34.96
C VAL A 872 -64.01 10.87 -35.38
N THR A 873 -63.84 9.57 -35.14
CA THR A 873 -62.64 8.86 -35.61
C THR A 873 -62.77 8.43 -37.08
N HIS A 874 -61.67 7.94 -37.65
CA HIS A 874 -61.65 7.40 -39.01
C HIS A 874 -62.60 6.22 -39.22
N TYR A 875 -63.02 5.51 -38.15
CA TYR A 875 -64.00 4.43 -38.24
C TYR A 875 -65.35 4.94 -38.76
N ASN A 876 -65.81 6.10 -38.29
CA ASN A 876 -67.09 6.73 -38.63
C ASN A 876 -68.28 5.77 -38.44
N LEU A 877 -68.43 5.23 -37.23
CA LEU A 877 -69.49 4.28 -36.86
C LEU A 877 -70.86 4.96 -36.80
N SER A 878 -71.92 4.22 -37.12
CA SER A 878 -73.31 4.65 -36.88
C SER A 878 -73.66 4.61 -35.39
N ALA A 879 -74.75 5.27 -34.99
CA ALA A 879 -75.19 5.28 -33.59
C ALA A 879 -75.49 3.87 -33.04
N HIS A 880 -76.16 3.01 -33.83
CA HIS A 880 -76.49 1.63 -33.42
C HIS A 880 -75.23 0.78 -33.23
N VAL A 881 -74.29 0.83 -34.19
CA VAL A 881 -73.02 0.09 -34.09
C VAL A 881 -72.16 0.62 -32.94
N GLN A 882 -72.18 1.93 -32.68
CA GLN A 882 -71.45 2.54 -31.58
C GLN A 882 -72.00 2.12 -30.21
N GLU A 883 -73.33 2.08 -30.04
CA GLU A 883 -73.98 1.60 -28.81
C GLU A 883 -73.62 0.13 -28.55
N MET A 884 -73.84 -0.73 -29.55
CA MET A 884 -73.54 -2.15 -29.47
C MET A 884 -72.08 -2.41 -29.14
N ALA A 885 -71.13 -1.77 -29.84
CA ALA A 885 -69.71 -1.92 -29.58
C ALA A 885 -69.31 -1.43 -28.18
N THR A 886 -69.98 -0.38 -27.67
CA THR A 886 -69.74 0.14 -26.31
C THR A 886 -70.20 -0.86 -25.25
N THR A 887 -71.41 -1.39 -25.39
CA THR A 887 -71.96 -2.39 -24.45
C THR A 887 -71.17 -3.69 -24.50
N ILE A 888 -70.80 -4.15 -25.69
CA ILE A 888 -69.97 -5.33 -25.88
C ILE A 888 -68.61 -5.17 -25.19
N ASP A 889 -67.93 -4.04 -25.37
CA ASP A 889 -66.63 -3.81 -24.73
C ASP A 889 -66.71 -3.79 -23.20
N LEU A 890 -67.85 -3.38 -22.63
CA LEU A 890 -68.12 -3.43 -21.18
C LEU A 890 -68.39 -4.86 -20.68
N LEU A 891 -69.00 -5.72 -21.50
CA LEU A 891 -69.45 -7.06 -21.10
C LEU A 891 -68.57 -8.19 -21.64
N LYS A 892 -67.50 -7.89 -22.38
CA LYS A 892 -66.66 -8.88 -23.08
C LYS A 892 -66.04 -9.96 -22.18
N ASP A 893 -65.84 -9.64 -20.90
CA ASP A 893 -65.24 -10.56 -19.91
C ASP A 893 -66.29 -11.40 -19.17
N SER A 894 -67.60 -11.23 -19.47
CA SER A 894 -68.69 -12.04 -18.93
C SER A 894 -68.87 -13.33 -19.74
N HIS A 895 -68.66 -14.48 -19.10
CA HIS A 895 -68.93 -15.79 -19.69
C HIS A 895 -70.44 -16.00 -19.90
N ILE A 896 -71.27 -15.49 -18.99
CA ILE A 896 -72.74 -15.53 -19.12
C ILE A 896 -73.20 -14.75 -20.36
N PHE A 897 -72.67 -13.54 -20.58
CA PHE A 897 -73.00 -12.75 -21.77
C PHE A 897 -72.58 -13.48 -23.05
N TRP A 898 -71.38 -14.06 -23.07
CA TRP A 898 -70.90 -14.85 -24.20
C TRP A 898 -71.78 -16.08 -24.48
N THR A 899 -72.25 -16.75 -23.42
CA THR A 899 -73.14 -17.91 -23.55
C THR A 899 -74.48 -17.51 -24.18
N PHE A 900 -75.08 -16.39 -23.75
CA PHE A 900 -76.31 -15.87 -24.35
C PHE A 900 -76.11 -15.37 -25.78
N TRP A 901 -74.95 -14.78 -26.07
CA TRP A 901 -74.58 -14.37 -27.43
C TRP A 901 -74.49 -15.57 -28.38
N ALA A 902 -73.83 -16.66 -27.94
CA ALA A 902 -73.74 -17.91 -28.67
C ALA A 902 -75.11 -18.58 -28.89
N GLU A 903 -75.97 -18.57 -27.87
CA GLU A 903 -77.35 -19.09 -27.97
C GLU A 903 -78.20 -18.28 -28.97
N ALA A 904 -78.14 -16.95 -28.91
CA ALA A 904 -78.86 -16.08 -29.84
C ALA A 904 -78.37 -16.28 -31.29
N ALA A 905 -77.05 -16.41 -31.49
CA ALA A 905 -76.48 -16.70 -32.81
C ALA A 905 -76.93 -18.06 -33.36
N ARG A 906 -76.99 -19.09 -32.50
CA ARG A 906 -77.46 -20.42 -32.90
C ARG A 906 -78.95 -20.43 -33.27
N ALA A 907 -79.77 -19.62 -32.59
CA ALA A 907 -81.21 -19.53 -32.86
C ALA A 907 -81.55 -18.97 -34.25
N LEU A 908 -80.59 -18.30 -34.92
CA LEU A 908 -80.74 -17.76 -36.27
C LEU A 908 -80.48 -18.79 -37.38
N LEU A 909 -80.01 -20.01 -37.05
CA LEU A 909 -79.84 -21.09 -38.02
C LEU A 909 -81.20 -21.74 -38.37
N PRO A 910 -81.55 -21.86 -39.67
CA PRO A 910 -82.70 -22.63 -40.09
C PRO A 910 -82.51 -24.13 -39.78
N PRO A 911 -83.58 -24.87 -39.38
CA PRO A 911 -83.48 -26.30 -39.04
C PRO A 911 -83.00 -27.22 -40.16
N GLU A 912 -82.99 -26.76 -41.42
CA GLU A 912 -82.70 -27.58 -42.61
C GLU A 912 -81.23 -27.51 -43.07
N GLU A 913 -80.38 -26.65 -42.49
CA GLU A 913 -79.00 -26.40 -42.93
C GLU A 913 -77.92 -26.72 -41.88
N GLU A 914 -78.18 -27.60 -40.90
CA GLU A 914 -77.17 -28.00 -39.90
C GLU A 914 -75.92 -28.68 -40.50
N GLU A 915 -75.98 -29.16 -41.76
CA GLU A 915 -74.88 -29.86 -42.45
C GLU A 915 -74.25 -29.08 -43.63
N ALA A 916 -74.74 -27.87 -43.98
CA ALA A 916 -74.18 -27.07 -45.07
C ALA A 916 -73.21 -25.98 -44.55
N GLN A 917 -72.02 -25.90 -45.14
CA GLN A 917 -70.97 -24.97 -44.70
C GLN A 917 -71.37 -23.49 -44.89
N GLY A 918 -71.72 -22.83 -43.78
CA GLY A 918 -71.69 -21.37 -43.62
C GLY A 918 -73.04 -20.78 -43.22
N GLY A 919 -73.13 -20.22 -42.02
CA GLY A 919 -74.32 -19.50 -41.54
C GLY A 919 -74.70 -18.27 -42.37
N PRO A 920 -75.89 -17.69 -42.15
CA PRO A 920 -76.41 -16.57 -42.93
C PRO A 920 -75.47 -15.35 -42.88
N LEU A 921 -75.37 -14.64 -44.01
CA LEU A 921 -74.63 -13.37 -44.11
C LEU A 921 -75.53 -12.23 -43.63
N VAL A 922 -75.12 -11.54 -42.56
CA VAL A 922 -75.88 -10.44 -41.92
C VAL A 922 -75.05 -9.16 -42.00
N ASP A 923 -75.69 -8.03 -42.33
CA ASP A 923 -75.02 -6.73 -42.28
C ASP A 923 -74.80 -6.29 -40.82
N ILE A 924 -73.79 -5.47 -40.57
CA ILE A 924 -73.45 -5.07 -39.19
C ILE A 924 -74.55 -4.21 -38.54
N GLU A 925 -75.35 -3.50 -39.34
CA GLU A 925 -76.50 -2.73 -38.86
C GLU A 925 -77.67 -3.67 -38.48
N ASP A 926 -77.95 -4.68 -39.29
CA ASP A 926 -79.01 -5.67 -39.04
C ASP A 926 -78.70 -6.56 -37.83
N MET A 927 -77.41 -6.77 -37.51
CA MET A 927 -76.96 -7.49 -36.31
C MET A 927 -77.47 -6.87 -35.00
N TYR A 928 -77.74 -5.56 -35.00
CA TYR A 928 -78.25 -4.86 -33.83
C TYR A 928 -79.59 -5.44 -33.36
N ASP A 929 -80.53 -5.59 -34.31
CA ASP A 929 -81.88 -6.07 -34.03
C ASP A 929 -81.94 -7.60 -33.96
N ASP A 930 -81.21 -8.30 -34.84
CA ASP A 930 -81.32 -9.75 -34.99
C ASP A 930 -80.54 -10.54 -33.93
N LEU A 931 -79.44 -9.99 -33.40
CA LEU A 931 -78.53 -10.72 -32.50
C LEU A 931 -78.30 -10.00 -31.17
N TYR A 932 -77.94 -8.72 -31.22
CA TYR A 932 -77.57 -7.97 -30.01
C TYR A 932 -78.76 -7.72 -29.09
N LEU A 933 -79.87 -7.20 -29.60
CA LEU A 933 -81.03 -6.85 -28.77
C LEU A 933 -81.65 -8.08 -28.06
N PRO A 934 -81.85 -9.24 -28.70
CA PRO A 934 -82.34 -10.45 -28.02
C PRO A 934 -81.39 -10.96 -26.93
N CYS A 935 -80.08 -11.03 -27.22
CA CYS A 935 -79.07 -11.45 -26.26
C CYS A 935 -79.04 -10.51 -25.04
N PHE A 936 -78.98 -9.21 -25.29
CA PHE A 936 -78.88 -8.19 -24.27
C PHE A 936 -80.12 -8.14 -23.37
N ASN A 937 -81.32 -8.28 -23.94
CA ASN A 937 -82.56 -8.32 -23.16
C ASN A 937 -82.61 -9.56 -22.24
N LYS A 938 -82.16 -10.73 -22.73
CA LYS A 938 -82.06 -11.95 -21.90
C LYS A 938 -81.05 -11.78 -20.76
N PHE A 939 -79.91 -11.17 -21.06
CA PHE A 939 -78.86 -10.87 -20.07
C PHE A 939 -79.33 -9.89 -18.99
N ARG A 940 -80.03 -8.81 -19.41
CA ARG A 940 -80.63 -7.83 -18.50
C ARG A 940 -81.69 -8.48 -17.60
N LYS A 941 -82.54 -9.33 -18.16
CA LYS A 941 -83.56 -10.05 -17.38
C LYS A 941 -82.92 -10.92 -16.29
N LEU A 942 -81.88 -11.68 -16.63
CA LEU A 942 -81.14 -12.49 -15.65
C LEU A 942 -80.57 -11.63 -14.52
N TYR A 943 -80.02 -10.45 -14.84
CA TYR A 943 -79.52 -9.51 -13.84
C TYR A 943 -80.61 -9.04 -12.87
N GLU A 944 -81.80 -8.70 -13.37
CA GLU A 944 -82.94 -8.28 -12.55
C GLU A 944 -83.47 -9.43 -11.66
N ASP A 945 -83.57 -10.64 -12.21
CA ASP A 945 -84.02 -11.84 -11.50
C ASP A 945 -83.03 -12.28 -10.40
N LEU A 946 -81.73 -12.12 -10.64
CA LEU A 946 -80.68 -12.35 -9.65
C LEU A 946 -80.74 -11.33 -8.52
N ARG A 947 -80.82 -10.04 -8.84
CA ARG A 947 -80.90 -8.97 -7.84
C ARG A 947 -82.11 -9.15 -6.92
N SER A 948 -83.27 -9.48 -7.48
CA SER A 948 -84.50 -9.72 -6.73
C SER A 948 -84.57 -11.08 -6.02
N GLY A 949 -83.74 -12.06 -6.41
CA GLY A 949 -83.75 -13.42 -5.83
C GLY A 949 -84.87 -14.32 -6.35
N GLU A 950 -85.50 -13.90 -7.44
CA GLU A 950 -86.64 -14.55 -8.09
C GLU A 950 -86.22 -15.68 -9.04
N LEU A 951 -84.92 -15.79 -9.31
CA LEU A 951 -84.35 -16.82 -10.17
C LEU A 951 -84.72 -18.23 -9.69
N THR A 952 -85.24 -19.07 -10.59
CA THR A 952 -85.67 -20.43 -10.25
C THR A 952 -84.49 -21.41 -10.15
N PHE A 953 -84.64 -22.49 -9.38
CA PHE A 953 -83.62 -23.55 -9.31
C PHE A 953 -83.36 -24.21 -10.67
N GLY A 954 -84.38 -24.29 -11.54
CA GLY A 954 -84.19 -24.74 -12.92
C GLY A 954 -83.28 -23.82 -13.74
N GLU A 955 -83.42 -22.51 -13.60
CA GLU A 955 -82.57 -21.52 -14.25
C GLU A 955 -81.16 -21.51 -13.63
N VAL A 956 -81.04 -21.63 -12.30
CA VAL A 956 -79.74 -21.78 -11.62
C VAL A 956 -78.99 -23.01 -12.14
N HIS A 957 -79.66 -24.15 -12.27
CA HIS A 957 -79.04 -25.37 -12.79
C HIS A 957 -78.60 -25.21 -14.25
N THR A 958 -79.41 -24.57 -15.09
CA THR A 958 -79.14 -24.40 -16.52
C THR A 958 -78.04 -23.37 -16.78
N ILE A 959 -78.10 -22.22 -16.11
CA ILE A 959 -77.19 -21.09 -16.35
C ILE A 959 -75.91 -21.23 -15.53
N PHE A 960 -76.00 -21.66 -14.26
CA PHE A 960 -74.85 -21.72 -13.34
C PHE A 960 -74.25 -23.11 -13.13
N GLY A 961 -74.77 -24.14 -13.80
CA GLY A 961 -74.21 -25.50 -13.74
C GLY A 961 -72.73 -25.58 -14.14
N VAL A 962 -72.27 -24.69 -15.03
CA VAL A 962 -70.86 -24.59 -15.44
C VAL A 962 -69.93 -24.04 -14.35
N PHE A 963 -70.50 -23.41 -13.30
CA PHE A 963 -69.76 -22.79 -12.19
C PHE A 963 -69.72 -23.65 -10.93
N VAL A 964 -70.12 -24.93 -10.99
CA VAL A 964 -69.97 -25.85 -9.85
C VAL A 964 -68.49 -25.91 -9.45
N ASN A 965 -68.21 -25.58 -8.19
CA ASN A 965 -66.86 -25.45 -7.62
C ASN A 965 -65.99 -24.31 -8.18
N LYS A 966 -66.55 -23.41 -9.02
CA LYS A 966 -65.87 -22.24 -9.60
C LYS A 966 -66.54 -20.92 -9.21
N TYR A 967 -66.74 -20.73 -7.91
CA TYR A 967 -67.53 -19.62 -7.38
C TYR A 967 -66.84 -18.26 -7.52
N GLU A 968 -65.50 -18.22 -7.63
CA GLU A 968 -64.76 -16.98 -7.86
C GLU A 968 -64.98 -16.44 -9.28
N GLU A 969 -64.97 -17.34 -10.29
CA GLU A 969 -65.30 -17.02 -11.68
C GLU A 969 -66.74 -16.49 -11.80
N LEU A 970 -67.70 -17.13 -11.13
CA LEU A 970 -69.08 -16.65 -11.10
C LEU A 970 -69.20 -15.29 -10.39
N THR A 971 -68.49 -15.07 -9.28
CA THR A 971 -68.52 -13.76 -8.58
C THR A 971 -67.97 -12.64 -9.47
N PHE A 972 -66.91 -12.92 -10.21
CA PHE A 972 -66.35 -11.99 -11.20
C PHE A 972 -67.37 -11.70 -12.30
N ASP A 973 -68.00 -12.73 -12.87
CA ASP A 973 -69.00 -12.59 -13.93
C ASP A 973 -70.20 -11.74 -13.46
N LEU A 974 -70.76 -12.02 -12.27
CA LEU A 974 -71.82 -11.21 -11.67
C LEU A 974 -71.39 -9.75 -11.43
N SER A 975 -70.11 -9.52 -11.10
CA SER A 975 -69.56 -8.16 -10.94
C SER A 975 -69.46 -7.42 -12.26
N VAL A 976 -69.21 -8.12 -13.37
CA VAL A 976 -69.25 -7.57 -14.74
C VAL A 976 -70.69 -7.22 -15.12
N MET A 977 -71.68 -8.05 -14.74
CA MET A 977 -73.11 -7.74 -14.98
C MET A 977 -73.55 -6.40 -14.38
N CYS A 978 -73.00 -6.01 -13.23
CA CYS A 978 -73.29 -4.71 -12.60
C CYS A 978 -72.83 -3.50 -13.45
N ALA A 979 -72.04 -3.68 -14.52
CA ALA A 979 -71.70 -2.60 -15.44
C ALA A 979 -72.93 -2.03 -16.17
N LEU A 980 -74.05 -2.76 -16.19
CA LEU A 980 -75.32 -2.31 -16.75
C LEU A 980 -75.98 -1.16 -15.97
N ASP A 981 -75.74 -1.08 -14.65
CA ASP A 981 -76.22 0.00 -13.78
C ASP A 981 -75.06 0.52 -12.92
N PRO A 982 -74.43 1.65 -13.29
CA PRO A 982 -73.32 2.22 -12.53
C PRO A 982 -73.66 2.59 -11.08
N SER A 983 -74.95 2.65 -10.72
CA SER A 983 -75.42 2.97 -9.37
C SER A 983 -75.69 1.74 -8.51
N ASP A 984 -75.44 0.51 -9.02
CA ASP A 984 -75.71 -0.72 -8.27
C ASP A 984 -74.74 -0.90 -7.07
N PRO A 985 -75.25 -1.17 -5.85
CA PRO A 985 -74.46 -1.30 -4.64
C PRO A 985 -73.65 -2.61 -4.52
N ARG A 986 -73.89 -3.60 -5.40
CA ARG A 986 -73.20 -4.91 -5.46
C ARG A 986 -73.30 -5.79 -4.21
N ASP A 987 -74.12 -5.41 -3.24
CA ASP A 987 -74.30 -6.08 -1.94
C ASP A 987 -75.05 -7.42 -2.05
N TRP A 988 -75.95 -7.53 -3.03
CA TRP A 988 -76.72 -8.75 -3.32
C TRP A 988 -75.85 -9.90 -3.86
N ILE A 989 -74.69 -9.61 -4.46
CA ILE A 989 -73.83 -10.61 -5.12
C ILE A 989 -73.41 -11.68 -4.10
N GLN A 990 -72.92 -11.28 -2.93
CA GLN A 990 -72.46 -12.23 -1.93
C GLN A 990 -73.59 -13.17 -1.47
N GLU A 991 -74.78 -12.63 -1.24
CA GLU A 991 -75.93 -13.41 -0.80
C GLU A 991 -76.34 -14.43 -1.89
N ARG A 992 -76.46 -14.00 -3.15
CA ARG A 992 -76.81 -14.90 -4.26
C ARG A 992 -75.73 -15.94 -4.51
N MET A 993 -74.47 -15.57 -4.39
CA MET A 993 -73.33 -16.50 -4.49
C MET A 993 -73.39 -17.58 -3.41
N GLU A 994 -73.70 -17.22 -2.17
CA GLU A 994 -73.91 -18.17 -1.09
C GLU A 994 -75.10 -19.09 -1.41
N GLN A 995 -76.23 -18.54 -1.87
CA GLN A 995 -77.40 -19.36 -2.22
C GLN A 995 -77.12 -20.34 -3.38
N VAL A 996 -76.44 -19.92 -4.45
CA VAL A 996 -76.07 -20.80 -5.57
C VAL A 996 -75.10 -21.89 -5.12
N ARG A 997 -74.11 -21.54 -4.28
CA ARG A 997 -73.18 -22.51 -3.70
C ARG A 997 -73.91 -23.54 -2.85
N GLU A 998 -74.82 -23.10 -2.00
CA GLU A 998 -75.52 -23.99 -1.08
C GLU A 998 -76.54 -24.87 -1.83
N TYR A 999 -77.13 -24.37 -2.92
CA TYR A 999 -77.89 -25.18 -3.87
C TYR A 999 -77.04 -26.29 -4.49
N HIS A 1000 -75.83 -25.98 -4.99
CA HIS A 1000 -74.93 -26.99 -5.58
C HIS A 1000 -74.51 -28.10 -4.59
N HIS A 1001 -74.43 -27.80 -3.28
CA HIS A 1001 -74.02 -28.77 -2.25
C HIS A 1001 -75.20 -29.51 -1.59
N LEU A 1002 -76.44 -29.14 -1.92
CA LEU A 1002 -77.65 -29.61 -1.23
C LEU A 1002 -77.79 -31.15 -1.27
N HIS A 1003 -77.55 -31.79 -2.43
CA HIS A 1003 -77.65 -33.24 -2.58
C HIS A 1003 -76.60 -34.02 -1.75
N LEU A 1004 -75.39 -33.47 -1.59
CA LEU A 1004 -74.34 -34.08 -0.76
C LEU A 1004 -74.73 -34.01 0.72
N SER A 1005 -75.23 -32.86 1.18
CA SER A 1005 -75.74 -32.70 2.53
C SER A 1005 -76.92 -33.62 2.83
N ALA A 1006 -77.81 -33.84 1.85
CA ALA A 1006 -78.93 -34.79 1.99
C ALA A 1006 -78.45 -36.23 2.21
N LYS A 1007 -77.44 -36.69 1.46
CA LYS A 1007 -76.83 -38.03 1.66
C LYS A 1007 -76.26 -38.16 3.08
N ALA A 1008 -75.52 -37.17 3.55
CA ALA A 1008 -74.94 -37.15 4.89
C ALA A 1008 -76.01 -37.12 6.00
N ALA A 1009 -77.07 -36.33 5.81
CA ALA A 1009 -78.20 -36.24 6.73
C ALA A 1009 -78.90 -37.60 6.92
N LYS A 1010 -79.07 -38.37 5.84
CA LYS A 1010 -79.66 -39.71 5.89
C LYS A 1010 -78.82 -40.69 6.72
N ILE A 1011 -77.50 -40.72 6.50
CA ILE A 1011 -76.58 -41.61 7.23
C ILE A 1011 -76.56 -41.29 8.73
N ILE A 1012 -76.57 -40.00 9.10
CA ILE A 1012 -76.61 -39.60 10.51
C ILE A 1012 -77.92 -40.04 11.19
N LEU A 1013 -79.05 -39.97 10.49
CA LEU A 1013 -80.32 -40.47 11.03
C LEU A 1013 -80.29 -41.99 11.25
N GLU A 1014 -79.65 -42.74 10.37
CA GLU A 1014 -79.44 -44.19 10.56
C GLU A 1014 -78.53 -44.48 11.77
N VAL A 1015 -77.44 -43.72 11.95
CA VAL A 1015 -76.57 -43.82 13.15
C VAL A 1015 -77.33 -43.46 14.43
N LYS A 1016 -78.19 -42.43 14.39
CA LYS A 1016 -79.04 -42.04 15.52
C LYS A 1016 -79.90 -43.21 15.99
N GLU A 1017 -80.50 -43.94 15.04
CA GLU A 1017 -81.30 -45.13 15.33
C GLU A 1017 -80.46 -46.27 15.91
N THR A 1018 -79.29 -46.55 15.33
CA THR A 1018 -78.38 -47.60 15.82
C THR A 1018 -77.84 -47.33 17.23
N LEU A 1019 -77.54 -46.07 17.55
CA LEU A 1019 -77.07 -45.66 18.89
C LEU A 1019 -78.20 -45.42 19.89
N GLY A 1020 -79.47 -45.47 19.47
CA GLY A 1020 -80.65 -45.30 20.32
C GLY A 1020 -80.90 -43.87 20.81
N LEU A 1021 -80.38 -42.84 20.14
CA LEU A 1021 -80.46 -41.46 20.59
C LEU A 1021 -81.87 -40.87 20.43
N THR A 1022 -82.39 -40.23 21.47
CA THR A 1022 -83.74 -39.62 21.52
C THR A 1022 -83.73 -38.08 21.44
N GLY A 1023 -82.57 -37.44 21.29
CA GLY A 1023 -82.46 -35.99 21.13
C GLY A 1023 -82.98 -35.44 19.79
N ASP A 1024 -82.93 -34.10 19.63
CA ASP A 1024 -83.49 -33.38 18.48
C ASP A 1024 -82.55 -33.40 17.26
N PHE A 1025 -83.07 -33.93 16.13
CA PHE A 1025 -82.42 -33.99 14.82
C PHE A 1025 -83.32 -33.42 13.71
N SER A 1026 -84.31 -32.60 14.06
CA SER A 1026 -85.30 -32.01 13.14
C SER A 1026 -84.68 -31.24 11.96
N LEU A 1027 -83.51 -30.62 12.16
CA LEU A 1027 -82.74 -29.94 11.12
C LEU A 1027 -82.36 -30.85 9.93
N LEU A 1028 -82.09 -32.14 10.17
CA LEU A 1028 -81.73 -33.08 9.10
C LEU A 1028 -82.94 -33.45 8.24
N HIS A 1029 -84.10 -33.65 8.86
CA HIS A 1029 -85.36 -33.85 8.15
C HIS A 1029 -85.76 -32.64 7.30
N PHE A 1030 -85.40 -31.43 7.76
CA PHE A 1030 -85.63 -30.19 7.00
C PHE A 1030 -84.77 -30.12 5.72
N VAL A 1031 -83.48 -30.46 5.80
CA VAL A 1031 -82.57 -30.53 4.62
C VAL A 1031 -83.05 -31.57 3.61
N LEU A 1032 -83.48 -32.75 4.07
CA LEU A 1032 -84.03 -33.79 3.21
C LEU A 1032 -85.30 -33.31 2.47
N ARG A 1033 -86.23 -32.66 3.18
CA ARG A 1033 -87.45 -32.12 2.58
C ARG A 1033 -87.18 -31.06 1.50
N ILE A 1034 -86.20 -30.19 1.70
CA ILE A 1034 -85.84 -29.15 0.73
C ILE A 1034 -85.14 -29.76 -0.48
N THR A 1035 -84.32 -30.79 -0.27
CA THR A 1035 -83.69 -31.54 -1.36
C THR A 1035 -84.74 -32.25 -2.22
N GLU A 1036 -85.69 -32.95 -1.59
CA GLU A 1036 -86.81 -33.59 -2.28
C GLU A 1036 -87.69 -32.57 -3.03
N ALA A 1037 -87.93 -31.39 -2.44
CA ALA A 1037 -88.66 -30.32 -3.11
C ALA A 1037 -87.91 -29.76 -4.34
N SER A 1038 -86.57 -29.67 -4.26
CA SER A 1038 -85.70 -29.22 -5.35
C SER A 1038 -85.60 -30.23 -6.50
N GLU A 1039 -85.66 -31.53 -6.19
CA GLU A 1039 -85.65 -32.62 -7.18
C GLU A 1039 -87.00 -32.76 -7.89
N ASN A 1040 -88.10 -32.65 -7.14
CA ASN A 1040 -89.46 -32.88 -7.65
C ASN A 1040 -90.09 -31.66 -8.31
N SER A 1041 -89.69 -30.43 -7.95
CA SER A 1041 -90.21 -29.21 -8.55
C SER A 1041 -89.10 -28.17 -8.75
N ARG A 1042 -88.60 -28.04 -9.98
CA ARG A 1042 -87.59 -27.02 -10.38
C ARG A 1042 -88.10 -25.57 -10.28
N HIS A 1043 -89.29 -25.35 -9.72
CA HIS A 1043 -89.98 -24.07 -9.54
C HIS A 1043 -89.60 -23.33 -8.25
N GLY A 1044 -88.83 -23.94 -7.35
CA GLY A 1044 -88.33 -23.24 -6.17
C GLY A 1044 -87.45 -22.05 -6.55
N LYS A 1045 -87.54 -20.96 -5.79
CA LYS A 1045 -86.78 -19.72 -6.04
C LYS A 1045 -85.50 -19.72 -5.22
N LEU A 1046 -84.42 -19.18 -5.78
CA LEU A 1046 -83.12 -19.11 -5.14
C LEU A 1046 -83.17 -18.40 -3.78
N GLY A 1047 -84.00 -17.36 -3.65
CA GLY A 1047 -84.26 -16.65 -2.39
C GLY A 1047 -84.88 -17.50 -1.26
N GLN A 1048 -85.38 -18.70 -1.55
CA GLN A 1048 -85.97 -19.62 -0.55
C GLN A 1048 -84.91 -20.38 0.26
N ILE A 1049 -83.64 -20.38 -0.15
CA ILE A 1049 -82.53 -20.93 0.64
C ILE A 1049 -82.21 -19.93 1.76
N ASP A 1050 -82.83 -20.16 2.92
CA ASP A 1050 -82.68 -19.31 4.10
C ASP A 1050 -81.42 -19.65 4.92
N ARG A 1051 -81.16 -18.84 5.96
CA ARG A 1051 -79.99 -19.05 6.84
C ARG A 1051 -80.00 -20.40 7.57
N GLN A 1052 -81.17 -21.01 7.78
CA GLN A 1052 -81.28 -22.30 8.46
C GLN A 1052 -80.76 -23.42 7.56
N VAL A 1053 -81.14 -23.43 6.28
CA VAL A 1053 -80.60 -24.36 5.26
C VAL A 1053 -79.09 -24.20 5.13
N ILE A 1054 -78.63 -22.96 5.02
CA ILE A 1054 -77.20 -22.65 4.88
C ILE A 1054 -76.42 -23.15 6.12
N SER A 1055 -76.97 -22.96 7.33
CA SER A 1055 -76.34 -23.43 8.56
C SER A 1055 -76.28 -24.97 8.63
N ALA A 1056 -77.35 -25.66 8.24
CA ALA A 1056 -77.42 -27.11 8.24
C ALA A 1056 -76.48 -27.75 7.20
N ASN A 1057 -76.46 -27.20 5.97
CA ASN A 1057 -75.52 -27.62 4.93
C ASN A 1057 -74.06 -27.39 5.37
N LYS A 1058 -73.73 -26.25 6.00
CA LYS A 1058 -72.38 -26.00 6.54
C LYS A 1058 -71.95 -27.03 7.58
N LEU A 1059 -72.85 -27.46 8.47
CA LEU A 1059 -72.56 -28.49 9.47
C LEU A 1059 -72.35 -29.88 8.85
N LEU A 1060 -73.11 -30.19 7.79
CA LEU A 1060 -73.02 -31.46 7.06
C LEU A 1060 -71.85 -31.50 6.07
N ARG A 1061 -71.33 -30.35 5.65
CA ARG A 1061 -70.25 -30.23 4.66
C ARG A 1061 -68.94 -30.91 5.06
N HIS A 1062 -68.71 -31.11 6.35
CA HIS A 1062 -67.51 -31.81 6.85
C HIS A 1062 -67.59 -33.34 6.73
N LEU A 1063 -68.75 -33.89 6.35
CA LEU A 1063 -68.95 -35.30 6.09
C LEU A 1063 -68.63 -35.61 4.63
N ASP A 1064 -67.35 -35.77 4.34
CA ASP A 1064 -66.90 -36.32 3.06
C ASP A 1064 -67.31 -37.80 2.94
N GLU A 1065 -67.08 -38.39 1.76
CA GLU A 1065 -67.51 -39.75 1.47
C GLU A 1065 -66.87 -40.79 2.40
N ALA A 1066 -65.62 -40.57 2.86
CA ALA A 1066 -64.91 -41.44 3.78
C ALA A 1066 -65.48 -41.38 5.21
N ARG A 1067 -65.80 -40.17 5.70
CA ARG A 1067 -66.45 -39.96 7.00
C ARG A 1067 -67.89 -40.47 6.99
N CYS A 1068 -68.60 -40.32 5.87
CA CYS A 1068 -69.91 -40.94 5.66
C CYS A 1068 -69.81 -42.46 5.73
N GLN A 1069 -68.81 -43.08 5.08
CA GLN A 1069 -68.60 -44.52 5.14
C GLN A 1069 -68.30 -44.99 6.56
N CYS A 1070 -67.45 -44.28 7.30
CA CYS A 1070 -67.12 -44.59 8.70
C CYS A 1070 -68.35 -44.62 9.62
N LEU A 1071 -69.29 -43.71 9.42
CA LEU A 1071 -70.57 -43.69 10.14
C LEU A 1071 -71.54 -44.77 9.64
N LEU A 1072 -71.58 -45.02 8.34
CA LEU A 1072 -72.42 -46.05 7.76
C LEU A 1072 -72.04 -47.44 8.30
N GLU A 1073 -70.75 -47.78 8.37
CA GLU A 1073 -70.32 -49.07 8.95
C GLU A 1073 -70.74 -49.21 10.42
N LEU A 1074 -70.69 -48.12 11.20
CA LEU A 1074 -71.21 -48.12 12.56
C LEU A 1074 -72.73 -48.32 12.61
N ALA A 1075 -73.48 -47.70 11.68
CA ALA A 1075 -74.92 -47.87 11.59
C ALA A 1075 -75.31 -49.31 11.24
N LEU A 1076 -74.55 -49.96 10.35
CA LEU A 1076 -74.74 -51.36 9.93
C LEU A 1076 -74.38 -52.36 11.05
N ALA A 1077 -73.37 -52.05 11.87
CA ALA A 1077 -72.90 -52.89 12.98
C ALA A 1077 -73.81 -52.88 14.23
N ARG A 1078 -75.14 -52.87 14.06
CA ARG A 1078 -76.10 -52.66 15.17
C ARG A 1078 -76.03 -53.71 16.27
N GLU A 1079 -75.92 -54.99 15.92
CA GLU A 1079 -75.83 -56.09 16.90
C GLU A 1079 -74.52 -56.00 17.71
N PHE A 1080 -73.42 -55.67 17.03
CA PHE A 1080 -72.12 -55.44 17.67
C PHE A 1080 -72.14 -54.25 18.62
N VAL A 1081 -72.71 -53.11 18.20
CA VAL A 1081 -72.82 -51.91 19.06
C VAL A 1081 -73.62 -52.20 20.33
N HIS A 1082 -74.73 -52.93 20.22
CA HIS A 1082 -75.53 -53.34 21.37
C HIS A 1082 -74.73 -54.24 22.31
N TRP A 1083 -74.10 -55.27 21.74
CA TRP A 1083 -73.29 -56.22 22.50
C TRP A 1083 -72.11 -55.54 23.22
N VAL A 1084 -71.36 -54.68 22.53
CA VAL A 1084 -70.21 -53.96 23.11
C VAL A 1084 -70.64 -53.04 24.25
N ARG A 1085 -71.76 -52.33 24.11
CA ARG A 1085 -72.28 -51.46 25.18
C ARG A 1085 -72.78 -52.23 26.40
N GLU A 1086 -73.28 -53.45 26.22
CA GLU A 1086 -73.73 -54.30 27.33
C GLU A 1086 -72.59 -55.06 28.02
N ALA A 1087 -71.69 -55.66 27.23
CA ALA A 1087 -70.64 -56.56 27.70
C ALA A 1087 -69.36 -55.84 28.15
N VAL A 1088 -69.05 -54.67 27.56
CA VAL A 1088 -67.87 -53.87 27.87
C VAL A 1088 -68.34 -52.46 28.24
N LYS A 1089 -68.55 -52.17 29.54
CA LYS A 1089 -69.23 -50.94 29.98
C LYS A 1089 -68.36 -49.68 29.94
N GLY A 1090 -67.12 -49.78 29.46
CA GLY A 1090 -66.28 -48.62 29.17
C GLY A 1090 -64.85 -48.96 28.77
N ILE A 1091 -64.09 -47.93 28.39
CA ILE A 1091 -62.70 -48.06 27.90
C ILE A 1091 -61.76 -48.75 28.91
N ASN A 1092 -62.00 -48.57 30.21
CA ASN A 1092 -61.20 -49.24 31.24
C ASN A 1092 -61.47 -50.74 31.30
N GLU A 1093 -62.72 -51.16 31.07
CA GLU A 1093 -63.09 -52.58 30.99
C GLU A 1093 -62.66 -53.20 29.66
N LEU A 1094 -62.59 -52.40 28.58
CA LEU A 1094 -62.07 -52.84 27.28
C LEU A 1094 -60.64 -53.38 27.41
N LYS A 1095 -59.77 -52.71 28.17
CA LYS A 1095 -58.39 -53.18 28.38
C LYS A 1095 -58.34 -54.54 29.06
N VAL A 1096 -59.11 -54.71 30.13
CA VAL A 1096 -59.19 -55.99 30.86
C VAL A 1096 -59.76 -57.09 29.96
N PHE A 1097 -60.78 -56.77 29.17
CA PHE A 1097 -61.38 -57.71 28.21
C PHE A 1097 -60.39 -58.13 27.13
N VAL A 1098 -59.64 -57.18 26.59
CA VAL A 1098 -58.60 -57.41 25.57
C VAL A 1098 -57.46 -58.26 26.13
N ASP A 1099 -56.99 -57.97 27.36
CA ASP A 1099 -55.95 -58.78 28.03
C ASP A 1099 -56.42 -60.23 28.24
N LEU A 1100 -57.69 -60.42 28.66
CA LEU A 1100 -58.31 -61.76 28.74
C LEU A 1100 -58.40 -62.41 27.36
N ALA A 1101 -58.87 -61.69 26.35
CA ALA A 1101 -59.03 -62.20 24.99
C ALA A 1101 -57.69 -62.61 24.37
N PHE A 1102 -56.60 -61.88 24.63
CA PHE A 1102 -55.25 -62.26 24.20
C PHE A 1102 -54.77 -63.56 24.85
N ILE A 1103 -55.09 -63.79 26.13
CA ILE A 1103 -54.77 -65.07 26.80
C ILE A 1103 -55.52 -66.23 26.14
N PHE A 1104 -56.78 -66.02 25.73
CA PHE A 1104 -57.59 -67.07 25.08
C PHE A 1104 -57.27 -67.27 23.60
N ALA A 1105 -56.78 -66.25 22.88
CA ALA A 1105 -56.47 -66.32 21.46
C ALA A 1105 -55.26 -67.23 21.13
N GLY A 1106 -54.37 -67.49 22.10
CA GLY A 1106 -53.18 -68.33 21.90
C GLY A 1106 -52.11 -67.66 21.03
N GLU A 1107 -51.24 -68.45 20.38
CA GLU A 1107 -50.11 -67.96 19.55
C GLU A 1107 -50.45 -67.76 18.06
N ASN A 1108 -51.72 -67.81 17.65
CA ASN A 1108 -52.12 -67.62 16.25
C ASN A 1108 -52.19 -66.13 15.89
N ASP A 1109 -51.32 -65.66 14.99
CA ASP A 1109 -51.25 -64.26 14.55
C ASP A 1109 -52.61 -63.72 14.06
N MET A 1110 -53.40 -64.53 13.34
CA MET A 1110 -54.72 -64.13 12.85
C MET A 1110 -55.73 -63.87 13.98
N ASP A 1111 -55.68 -64.65 15.06
CA ASP A 1111 -56.59 -64.49 16.19
C ASP A 1111 -56.11 -63.36 17.11
N MET A 1112 -54.80 -63.14 17.22
CA MET A 1112 -54.22 -61.96 17.87
C MET A 1112 -54.59 -60.66 17.14
N ASP A 1113 -54.54 -60.67 15.81
CA ASP A 1113 -54.93 -59.52 14.97
C ASP A 1113 -56.42 -59.20 15.09
N ARG A 1114 -57.29 -60.21 15.25
CA ARG A 1114 -58.72 -60.00 15.53
C ARG A 1114 -58.95 -59.28 16.86
N VAL A 1115 -58.21 -59.67 17.91
CA VAL A 1115 -58.30 -59.01 19.21
C VAL A 1115 -57.77 -57.57 19.13
N ALA A 1116 -56.71 -57.33 18.36
CA ALA A 1116 -56.20 -55.98 18.08
C ALA A 1116 -57.20 -55.13 17.27
N CYS A 1117 -57.82 -55.70 16.23
CA CYS A 1117 -58.85 -55.03 15.43
C CYS A 1117 -60.07 -54.68 16.28
N PHE A 1118 -60.50 -55.56 17.19
CA PHE A 1118 -61.55 -55.26 18.17
C PHE A 1118 -61.17 -54.09 19.08
N HIS A 1119 -59.97 -54.13 19.67
CA HIS A 1119 -59.47 -53.06 20.53
C HIS A 1119 -59.48 -51.71 19.78
N ASP A 1120 -58.89 -51.67 18.60
CA ASP A 1120 -58.75 -50.45 17.81
C ASP A 1120 -60.10 -49.92 17.32
N ALA A 1121 -61.01 -50.81 16.89
CA ALA A 1121 -62.36 -50.44 16.49
C ALA A 1121 -63.14 -49.84 17.67
N VAL A 1122 -63.21 -50.53 18.81
CA VAL A 1122 -63.96 -50.04 19.98
C VAL A 1122 -63.32 -48.77 20.55
N GLN A 1123 -62.00 -48.66 20.54
CA GLN A 1123 -61.27 -47.47 20.97
C GLN A 1123 -61.52 -46.28 20.02
N GLY A 1124 -61.47 -46.51 18.70
CA GLY A 1124 -61.69 -45.47 17.70
C GLY A 1124 -63.14 -44.96 17.67
N TYR A 1125 -64.12 -45.85 17.87
CA TYR A 1125 -65.53 -45.49 17.98
C TYR A 1125 -65.98 -45.11 19.41
N SER A 1126 -65.06 -45.08 20.38
CA SER A 1126 -65.38 -44.87 21.80
C SER A 1126 -66.14 -43.57 22.10
N SER A 1127 -65.91 -42.51 21.30
CA SER A 1127 -66.61 -41.23 21.42
C SER A 1127 -68.11 -41.34 21.14
N LEU A 1128 -68.51 -42.27 20.27
CA LEU A 1128 -69.91 -42.55 19.97
C LEU A 1128 -70.46 -43.71 20.80
N LEU A 1129 -69.63 -44.70 21.12
CA LEU A 1129 -70.06 -45.88 21.88
C LEU A 1129 -70.30 -45.58 23.35
N TYR A 1130 -69.44 -44.79 24.00
CA TYR A 1130 -69.46 -44.62 25.46
C TYR A 1130 -69.69 -43.20 25.96
N LYS A 1131 -69.39 -42.17 25.17
CA LYS A 1131 -69.47 -40.77 25.63
C LYS A 1131 -70.79 -40.07 25.31
N LEU A 1132 -71.71 -40.73 24.59
CA LEU A 1132 -72.99 -40.14 24.19
C LEU A 1132 -74.09 -40.47 25.20
N ASP A 1133 -74.76 -39.42 25.69
CA ASP A 1133 -76.00 -39.56 26.45
C ASP A 1133 -77.19 -39.78 25.51
N MET A 1134 -78.19 -40.53 25.96
CA MET A 1134 -79.37 -40.86 25.16
C MET A 1134 -80.14 -39.62 24.67
N SER A 1135 -80.10 -38.50 25.42
CA SER A 1135 -80.75 -37.23 25.07
C SER A 1135 -79.95 -36.29 24.17
N THR A 1136 -78.80 -36.73 23.62
CA THR A 1136 -77.91 -35.87 22.81
C THR A 1136 -78.60 -35.37 21.53
N ASP A 1137 -78.61 -34.06 21.32
CA ASP A 1137 -79.13 -33.42 20.09
C ASP A 1137 -78.10 -33.44 18.94
N PHE A 1138 -78.53 -33.04 17.73
CA PHE A 1138 -77.66 -33.04 16.54
C PHE A 1138 -76.40 -32.17 16.73
N HIS A 1139 -76.49 -31.04 17.41
CA HIS A 1139 -75.37 -30.12 17.54
C HIS A 1139 -74.31 -30.66 18.51
N ALA A 1140 -74.73 -31.29 19.60
CA ALA A 1140 -73.83 -32.00 20.51
C ALA A 1140 -73.26 -33.28 19.86
N PHE A 1141 -74.07 -34.01 19.08
CA PHE A 1141 -73.63 -35.17 18.32
C PHE A 1141 -72.48 -34.84 17.36
N THR A 1142 -72.59 -33.74 16.60
CA THR A 1142 -71.48 -33.27 15.74
C THR A 1142 -70.22 -32.89 16.50
N GLY A 1143 -70.33 -32.52 17.77
CA GLY A 1143 -69.19 -32.30 18.67
C GLY A 1143 -68.39 -33.59 18.91
N HIS A 1144 -69.07 -34.70 19.18
CA HIS A 1144 -68.45 -36.01 19.40
C HIS A 1144 -67.89 -36.64 18.11
N LEU A 1145 -68.51 -36.35 16.96
CA LEU A 1145 -67.97 -36.73 15.65
C LEU A 1145 -66.56 -36.18 15.41
N LYS A 1146 -66.21 -35.01 15.95
CA LYS A 1146 -64.83 -34.48 15.83
C LYS A 1146 -63.78 -35.39 16.45
N GLU A 1147 -64.11 -36.09 17.53
CA GLU A 1147 -63.19 -37.07 18.13
C GLU A 1147 -63.10 -38.34 17.28
N LEU A 1148 -64.21 -38.78 16.68
CA LEU A 1148 -64.20 -39.88 15.72
C LEU A 1148 -63.37 -39.53 14.47
N TRP A 1149 -63.46 -38.31 13.96
CA TRP A 1149 -62.66 -37.87 12.82
C TRP A 1149 -61.17 -37.86 13.12
N LYS A 1150 -60.77 -37.46 14.33
CA LYS A 1150 -59.38 -37.61 14.77
C LYS A 1150 -58.94 -39.07 14.83
N ALA A 1151 -59.81 -39.98 15.29
CA ALA A 1151 -59.51 -41.40 15.30
C ALA A 1151 -59.39 -41.97 13.87
N LEU A 1152 -60.28 -41.58 12.96
CA LEU A 1152 -60.27 -41.99 11.56
C LEU A 1152 -59.07 -41.41 10.78
N GLU A 1153 -58.65 -40.19 11.09
CA GLU A 1153 -57.44 -39.57 10.50
C GLU A 1153 -56.16 -40.28 10.99
N ASN A 1154 -56.14 -40.74 12.24
CA ASN A 1154 -55.02 -41.52 12.78
C ASN A 1154 -55.00 -42.96 12.25
N ASP A 1155 -56.16 -43.53 11.93
CA ASP A 1155 -56.31 -44.86 11.37
C ASP A 1155 -57.40 -44.89 10.28
N PRO A 1156 -57.02 -44.71 8.99
CA PRO A 1156 -57.96 -44.74 7.88
C PRO A 1156 -58.68 -46.08 7.69
N HIS A 1157 -58.13 -47.16 8.26
CA HIS A 1157 -58.70 -48.51 8.20
C HIS A 1157 -59.68 -48.78 9.35
N LEU A 1158 -59.98 -47.79 10.20
CA LEU A 1158 -60.90 -47.92 11.33
C LEU A 1158 -62.28 -48.52 10.95
N PRO A 1159 -62.95 -48.13 9.83
CA PRO A 1159 -64.20 -48.75 9.42
C PRO A 1159 -64.01 -50.21 8.99
N SER A 1160 -62.93 -50.52 8.28
CA SER A 1160 -62.61 -51.90 7.89
C SER A 1160 -62.24 -52.79 9.08
N LYS A 1161 -61.62 -52.23 10.13
CA LYS A 1161 -61.31 -52.96 11.37
C LYS A 1161 -62.58 -53.35 12.12
N LEU A 1162 -63.56 -52.45 12.19
CA LEU A 1162 -64.89 -52.72 12.75
C LEU A 1162 -65.56 -53.89 12.02
N VAL A 1163 -65.53 -53.89 10.69
CA VAL A 1163 -66.10 -54.97 9.88
C VAL A 1163 -65.30 -56.26 9.98
N SER A 1164 -63.96 -56.21 10.05
CA SER A 1164 -63.12 -57.42 10.07
C SER A 1164 -63.26 -58.26 11.34
N PHE A 1165 -63.73 -57.66 12.43
CA PHE A 1165 -63.97 -58.35 13.69
C PHE A 1165 -65.35 -58.99 13.77
N ILE A 1166 -66.37 -58.34 13.20
CA ILE A 1166 -67.76 -58.82 13.13
C ILE A 1166 -67.84 -60.00 12.16
#